data_AF-A0A2I0XBG9-F1
#
_entry.id   AF-A0A2I0XBG9-F1
#
_cell.length_a   1.000
_cell.length_b   1.000
_cell.length_c   1.000
_cell.angle_alpha   90.00
_cell.angle_beta   90.00
_cell.angle_gamma   90.00
#
_symmetry.space_group_name_H-M   'P 1'
#
loop_
_entity.id
_entity.type
_entity.pdbx_description
1 polymer ?
#
loop_
_entity_poly.entity_id
_entity_poly.type
_entity_poly.pdbx_seq_one_letter_code
_entity_poly.pdbx_strand_id
1 'polypeptide(L)'
;MEEWFVAPIMEKLINTGFQYLGDQVRWQTGMKEELERLRENHPKIQAVVDFASSQEQIRDRNPALNEWLWQLRDAIEEADDVLDDLEYMKLEKQLTKDKKQRKVRSIMKSINKRLVQIAKRALKIDPNLKRLEKVVQKLDKVSAGVATFLHLVKDAKQEHQEQQLEMYRARETGSLPKNDLIGRGKDKDFVMKWLRNPSNEYQTTLYSNISLLSIVGQGGMGKTTLLQHVYKDEMTKEFDLKMWICVSNNFDVNRVIANMLESLKNERTQLETLDALQKSLKSMVNSKKFLLVLDDIWNDDKEQDKNKWENVLAPLASGKLGSKILLTTRMESVAVMISNVMKKKNEILRLDGLKDEECLLLLLRYAFVNVETFNAHQNLLPTTRKIVKKLSGSPLAARVIGGVLNSHLDESHWIRVLNHDIGSQNDIFSVLKLSYIFLPKVLQNCLSFCSIFPQDHEFDKDDLVRMWIALGFIQPSNIGGETTKDAGERYFNVLVKKSLFDKFQNKHRTFYKLHDLLHEMVQFVSGQEYFSIIGDEELFIKNPETVRHLYVDTKNIEVFRNMEKFKKLRSLIVNYIWMVSIFDELTEIFKTLKSLRLMCIHSPLEEMPEEIGYLTHLRYLNFVKALMVPLPRSVCNLYHLQFLIYDRDRKFSDDDDFLPSELNNLRNLHYLELSSPGMYEIGKLNSLQELDGLYVQNLAGYRIEELEHMNELRKLVIYFPENVEDAKDACKAKLCDKRNLTDLSLEWGSLELIDHYHENVLDNLQPHSCLKKLKINSFKGARSAIWMNNVHLISNLEYIRLEDCSAWKTLPPFWQLPFLKSLYLHDMPEVKGFDYKFHENDKIRVFPSLEVLHIHQLKAMEDWFIATAAAYECLFPCLTKLCLEDCPNLLELPSCPPKLEKLEINNIGWKDCNWLQGISNYCNISIRNCQNLNYPRRH
;
A
#
# COMPACT_ATOMS: atom_id res chain seq x y z
N MET A 1 -6.20 21.12 -12.03
CA MET A 1 -5.13 22.13 -11.80
C MET A 1 -5.45 22.89 -10.53
N GLU A 2 -4.49 22.95 -9.61
CA GLU A 2 -4.80 23.00 -8.19
C GLU A 2 -3.94 24.01 -7.43
N GLU A 3 -4.56 24.66 -6.45
CA GLU A 3 -3.99 25.69 -5.57
C GLU A 3 -2.62 25.35 -4.99
N TRP A 4 -2.47 24.17 -4.42
CA TRP A 4 -1.23 23.75 -3.74
C TRP A 4 -0.04 23.56 -4.70
N PHE A 5 -0.29 23.35 -5.99
CA PHE A 5 0.75 23.17 -7.00
C PHE A 5 1.11 24.51 -7.66
N VAL A 6 0.10 25.31 -7.98
CA VAL A 6 0.27 26.55 -8.75
C VAL A 6 1.04 27.62 -7.97
N ALA A 7 0.63 27.93 -6.74
CA ALA A 7 1.22 29.02 -5.96
C ALA A 7 2.71 28.80 -5.62
N PRO A 8 3.11 27.64 -5.05
CA PRO A 8 4.50 27.45 -4.64
C PRO A 8 5.48 27.47 -5.82
N ILE A 9 5.08 26.93 -6.97
CA ILE A 9 5.93 26.90 -8.17
C ILE A 9 6.04 28.30 -8.76
N MET A 10 4.94 29.06 -8.85
CA MET A 10 5.00 30.46 -9.31
C MET A 10 5.88 31.31 -8.40
N GLU A 11 5.75 31.16 -7.07
CA GLU A 11 6.59 31.89 -6.12
C GLU A 11 8.07 31.49 -6.25
N LYS A 12 8.37 30.18 -6.32
CA LYS A 12 9.73 29.66 -6.53
C LYS A 12 10.30 30.17 -7.87
N LEU A 13 9.50 30.21 -8.92
CA LEU A 13 9.90 30.73 -10.23
C LEU A 13 10.21 32.23 -10.17
N ILE A 14 9.33 33.02 -9.57
CA ILE A 14 9.50 34.47 -9.44
C ILE A 14 10.79 34.77 -8.66
N ASN A 15 10.97 34.12 -7.52
CA ASN A 15 12.14 34.30 -6.67
C ASN A 15 13.43 33.86 -7.37
N THR A 16 13.42 32.71 -8.05
CA THR A 16 14.58 32.22 -8.82
C THR A 16 14.91 33.13 -10.00
N GLY A 17 13.90 33.63 -10.70
CA GLY A 17 14.04 34.59 -11.80
C GLY A 17 14.73 35.88 -11.33
N PHE A 18 14.27 36.46 -10.21
CA PHE A 18 14.91 37.66 -9.65
C PHE A 18 16.34 37.40 -9.15
N GLN A 19 16.62 36.24 -8.55
CA GLN A 19 17.98 35.86 -8.16
C GLN A 19 18.92 35.80 -9.38
N TYR A 20 18.50 35.15 -10.47
CA TYR A 20 19.30 35.05 -11.69
C TYR A 20 19.55 36.41 -12.37
N LEU A 21 18.58 37.33 -12.29
CA LEU A 21 18.74 38.70 -12.80
C LEU A 21 19.74 39.54 -11.98
N GLY A 22 19.85 39.27 -10.68
CA GLY A 22 20.84 39.91 -9.79
C GLY A 22 22.28 39.51 -10.12
N ASP A 23 22.48 38.28 -10.58
CA ASP A 23 23.81 37.71 -10.89
C ASP A 23 24.34 38.09 -12.29
N GLN A 24 23.51 38.67 -13.18
CA GLN A 24 23.91 39.04 -14.55
C GLN A 24 23.61 40.51 -14.90
N VAL A 25 24.68 41.30 -15.03
CA VAL A 25 24.68 42.76 -15.22
C VAL A 25 24.15 43.23 -16.61
N ARG A 26 23.68 42.33 -17.49
CA ARG A 26 23.47 42.65 -18.93
C ARG A 26 22.09 42.37 -19.54
N TRP A 27 21.12 41.77 -18.82
CA TRP A 27 19.83 41.33 -19.38
C TRP A 27 18.64 41.73 -18.49
N GLN A 28 18.31 43.03 -18.41
CA GLN A 28 17.58 43.54 -17.23
C GLN A 28 16.21 44.20 -17.44
N THR A 29 15.66 44.33 -18.65
CA THR A 29 14.34 44.98 -18.82
C THR A 29 13.18 44.01 -19.09
N GLY A 30 13.19 43.23 -20.17
CA GLY A 30 12.04 42.39 -20.57
C GLY A 30 11.62 41.35 -19.54
N MET A 31 12.51 40.42 -19.17
CA MET A 31 12.22 39.37 -18.19
C MET A 31 11.89 39.93 -16.80
N LYS A 32 12.49 41.05 -16.40
CA LYS A 32 12.19 41.72 -15.13
C LYS A 32 10.74 42.22 -15.11
N GLU A 33 10.29 42.86 -16.18
CA GLU A 33 8.91 43.32 -16.33
C GLU A 33 7.92 42.15 -16.35
N GLU A 34 8.25 41.05 -17.04
CA GLU A 34 7.45 39.82 -17.05
C GLU A 34 7.31 39.21 -15.64
N LEU A 35 8.39 39.15 -14.87
CA LEU A 35 8.37 38.65 -13.49
C LEU A 35 7.55 39.53 -12.55
N GLU A 36 7.62 40.87 -12.69
CA GLU A 36 6.77 41.77 -11.90
C GLU A 36 5.29 41.61 -12.27
N ARG A 37 4.96 41.49 -13.57
CA ARG A 37 3.58 41.20 -14.00
C ARG A 37 3.07 39.86 -13.48
N LEU A 38 3.91 38.82 -13.48
CA LEU A 38 3.59 37.53 -12.87
C LEU A 38 3.31 37.67 -11.38
N ARG A 39 4.13 38.44 -10.65
CA ARG A 39 3.92 38.72 -9.22
C ARG A 39 2.60 39.45 -8.98
N GLU A 40 2.23 40.41 -9.83
CA GLU A 40 0.96 41.13 -9.75
C GLU A 40 -0.26 40.25 -10.09
N ASN A 41 -0.11 39.33 -11.05
CA ASN A 41 -1.19 38.44 -11.48
C ASN A 41 -1.33 37.19 -10.61
N HIS A 42 -0.29 36.80 -9.86
CA HIS A 42 -0.30 35.64 -8.97
C HIS A 42 -1.56 35.54 -8.08
N PRO A 43 -1.93 36.56 -7.28
CA PRO A 43 -3.13 36.47 -6.44
C PRO A 43 -4.43 36.37 -7.24
N LYS A 44 -4.47 36.92 -8.47
CA LYS A 44 -5.64 36.83 -9.36
C LYS A 44 -5.79 35.42 -9.91
N ILE A 45 -4.68 34.80 -10.31
CA ILE A 45 -4.64 33.41 -10.79
C ILE A 45 -5.12 32.50 -9.67
N GLN A 46 -4.60 32.70 -8.47
CA GLN A 46 -4.97 31.92 -7.31
C GLN A 46 -6.49 31.93 -7.09
N ALA A 47 -7.09 33.11 -7.06
CA ALA A 47 -8.53 33.25 -6.89
C ALA A 47 -9.37 32.54 -7.97
N VAL A 48 -8.94 32.56 -9.24
CA VAL A 48 -9.65 31.86 -10.34
C VAL A 48 -9.44 30.35 -10.27
N VAL A 49 -8.24 29.88 -9.91
CA VAL A 49 -7.95 28.45 -9.75
C VAL A 49 -8.73 27.86 -8.57
N ASP A 50 -8.80 28.58 -7.44
CA ASP A 50 -9.58 28.17 -6.26
C ASP A 50 -11.06 28.06 -6.60
N PHE A 51 -11.57 29.09 -7.27
CA PHE A 51 -12.95 29.12 -7.76
C PHE A 51 -13.25 27.93 -8.68
N ALA A 52 -12.42 27.71 -9.71
CA ALA A 52 -12.60 26.62 -10.67
C ALA A 52 -12.38 25.22 -10.05
N SER A 53 -11.64 25.12 -8.96
CA SER A 53 -11.41 23.86 -8.23
C SER A 53 -12.54 23.54 -7.26
N SER A 54 -13.25 24.55 -6.75
CA SER A 54 -14.39 24.39 -5.83
C SER A 54 -15.70 23.98 -6.53
N GLN A 55 -15.79 24.15 -7.86
CA GLN A 55 -17.02 24.00 -8.64
C GLN A 55 -16.76 23.23 -9.94
N GLU A 56 -16.60 21.90 -9.89
CA GLU A 56 -16.22 21.06 -11.05
C GLU A 56 -17.11 21.27 -12.29
N GLN A 57 -18.43 21.41 -12.12
CA GLN A 57 -19.35 21.65 -13.23
C GLN A 57 -19.08 22.93 -14.02
N ILE A 58 -18.44 23.93 -13.42
CA ILE A 58 -18.16 25.20 -14.11
C ILE A 58 -17.08 24.97 -15.18
N ARG A 59 -16.17 24.02 -14.99
CA ARG A 59 -15.23 23.61 -16.05
C ARG A 59 -15.98 23.01 -17.24
N ASP A 60 -17.00 22.21 -17.00
CA ASP A 60 -17.82 21.59 -18.05
C ASP A 60 -18.72 22.63 -18.75
N ARG A 61 -19.25 23.60 -17.99
CA ARG A 61 -20.12 24.68 -18.51
C ARG A 61 -19.34 25.81 -19.18
N ASN A 62 -18.03 25.95 -18.92
CA ASN A 62 -17.18 26.99 -19.50
C ASN A 62 -15.92 26.40 -20.15
N PRO A 63 -16.02 25.94 -21.41
CA PRO A 63 -14.90 25.36 -22.14
C PRO A 63 -13.67 26.26 -22.24
N ALA A 64 -13.86 27.58 -22.35
CA ALA A 64 -12.77 28.55 -22.44
C ALA A 64 -11.98 28.66 -21.12
N LEU A 65 -12.69 28.62 -19.97
CA LEU A 65 -12.03 28.55 -18.66
C LEU A 65 -11.26 27.24 -18.51
N ASN A 66 -11.85 26.11 -18.91
CA ASN A 66 -11.19 24.81 -18.81
C ASN A 66 -9.93 24.75 -19.69
N GLU A 67 -9.99 25.26 -20.91
CA GLU A 67 -8.84 25.36 -21.82
C GLU A 67 -7.74 26.26 -21.23
N TRP A 68 -8.09 27.43 -20.70
CA TRP A 68 -7.13 28.31 -20.03
C TRP A 68 -6.48 27.63 -18.82
N LEU A 69 -7.26 26.87 -18.05
CA LEU A 69 -6.72 26.11 -16.92
C LEU A 69 -5.68 25.06 -17.40
N TRP A 70 -5.94 24.36 -18.50
CA TRP A 70 -4.95 23.44 -19.05
C TRP A 70 -3.69 24.16 -19.54
N GLN A 71 -3.83 25.30 -20.20
CA GLN A 71 -2.68 26.11 -20.65
C GLN A 71 -1.83 26.60 -19.47
N LEU A 72 -2.47 27.04 -18.39
CA LEU A 72 -1.78 27.47 -17.17
C LEU A 72 -1.07 26.28 -16.51
N ARG A 73 -1.69 25.11 -16.46
CA ARG A 73 -1.08 23.90 -15.89
C ARG A 73 0.18 23.54 -16.65
N ASP A 74 0.08 23.49 -17.97
CA ASP A 74 1.19 23.17 -18.85
C ASP A 74 2.36 24.14 -18.69
N ALA A 75 2.07 25.44 -18.52
CA ALA A 75 3.08 26.46 -18.30
C ALA A 75 3.77 26.31 -16.93
N ILE A 76 3.01 25.99 -15.89
CA ILE A 76 3.53 25.79 -14.53
C ILE A 76 4.35 24.50 -14.44
N GLU A 77 3.90 23.40 -15.04
CA GLU A 77 4.66 22.15 -15.06
C GLU A 77 5.98 22.30 -15.82
N GLU A 78 5.99 23.05 -16.92
CA GLU A 78 7.22 23.38 -17.64
C GLU A 78 8.14 24.30 -16.82
N ALA A 79 7.57 25.20 -16.02
CA ALA A 79 8.32 26.01 -15.07
C ALA A 79 8.95 25.17 -13.97
N ASP A 80 8.20 24.23 -13.42
CA ASP A 80 8.68 23.30 -12.40
C ASP A 80 9.85 22.46 -12.94
N ASP A 81 9.75 21.97 -14.18
CA ASP A 81 10.83 21.22 -14.84
C ASP A 81 12.10 22.08 -15.01
N VAL A 82 11.97 23.34 -15.42
CA VAL A 82 13.14 24.24 -15.51
C VAL A 82 13.74 24.52 -14.13
N LEU A 83 12.92 24.73 -13.09
CA LEU A 83 13.41 24.92 -11.73
C LEU A 83 14.13 23.67 -11.21
N ASP A 84 13.58 22.50 -11.49
CA ASP A 84 14.14 21.20 -11.11
C ASP A 84 15.46 20.93 -11.86
N ASP A 85 15.57 21.34 -13.14
CA ASP A 85 16.84 21.30 -13.91
C ASP A 85 17.92 22.20 -13.29
N LEU A 86 17.54 23.39 -12.82
CA LEU A 86 18.48 24.29 -12.14
C LEU A 86 19.00 23.67 -10.84
N GLU A 87 18.13 22.95 -10.13
CA GLU A 87 18.47 22.22 -8.91
C GLU A 87 19.36 21.01 -9.21
N TYR A 88 19.04 20.24 -10.25
CA TYR A 88 19.85 19.12 -10.75
C TYR A 88 21.30 19.56 -11.02
N MET A 89 21.49 20.68 -11.73
CA MET A 89 22.82 21.22 -12.00
C MET A 89 23.57 21.66 -10.74
N LYS A 90 22.87 22.10 -9.69
CA LYS A 90 23.51 22.42 -8.40
C LYS A 90 24.06 21.15 -7.76
N LEU A 91 23.28 20.07 -7.76
CA LEU A 91 23.69 18.75 -7.25
C LEU A 91 24.89 18.21 -8.03
N GLU A 92 24.84 18.26 -9.36
CA GLU A 92 25.96 17.86 -10.23
C GLU A 92 27.24 18.67 -9.95
N LYS A 93 27.11 20.00 -9.78
CA LYS A 93 28.25 20.88 -9.43
C LYS A 93 28.83 20.56 -8.06
N GLN A 94 28.02 20.20 -7.08
CA GLN A 94 28.50 19.80 -5.75
C GLN A 94 29.29 18.49 -5.84
N LEU A 95 28.76 17.48 -6.54
CA LEU A 95 29.45 16.21 -6.76
C LEU A 95 30.81 16.38 -7.47
N THR A 96 30.86 17.21 -8.51
CA THR A 96 32.10 17.45 -9.26
C THR A 96 33.14 18.24 -8.46
N LYS A 97 32.73 19.15 -7.57
CA LYS A 97 33.64 19.83 -6.63
C LYS A 97 34.25 18.84 -5.64
N ASP A 98 33.46 17.94 -5.08
CA ASP A 98 33.93 16.94 -4.12
C ASP A 98 34.88 15.92 -4.77
N LYS A 99 34.58 15.47 -6.00
CA LYS A 99 35.48 14.60 -6.79
C LYS A 99 36.82 15.31 -7.09
N LYS A 100 36.82 16.64 -7.32
CA LYS A 100 38.04 17.44 -7.52
C LYS A 100 38.83 17.68 -6.25
N GLN A 101 38.18 17.96 -5.12
CA GLN A 101 38.85 18.09 -3.83
C GLN A 101 39.52 16.76 -3.41
N ARG A 102 38.88 15.62 -3.72
CA ARG A 102 39.45 14.28 -3.48
C ARG A 102 40.65 13.96 -4.40
N LYS A 103 40.66 14.42 -5.66
CA LYS A 103 41.79 14.23 -6.60
C LYS A 103 43.02 15.10 -6.33
N VAL A 104 43.01 16.00 -5.34
CA VAL A 104 44.20 16.80 -4.94
C VAL A 104 45.14 16.07 -3.97
N ARG A 105 44.90 14.77 -3.69
CA ARG A 105 45.88 13.89 -3.00
C ARG A 105 46.63 12.89 -3.91
N SER A 106 46.50 12.97 -5.23
CA SER A 106 47.39 12.23 -6.15
C SER A 106 47.71 13.05 -7.40
N ILE A 107 48.90 13.65 -7.37
CA ILE A 107 49.76 14.07 -8.49
C ILE A 107 49.05 14.82 -9.63
N MET A 108 49.20 16.15 -9.54
CA MET A 108 49.15 17.11 -10.61
C MET A 108 49.89 16.62 -11.87
N LYS A 109 49.16 16.34 -12.96
CA LYS A 109 49.55 16.66 -14.35
C LYS A 109 48.35 16.53 -15.30
N SER A 110 48.24 17.53 -16.17
CA SER A 110 47.38 17.65 -17.36
C SER A 110 45.86 17.84 -17.21
N ILE A 111 45.40 18.95 -16.61
CA ILE A 111 44.20 19.66 -17.12
C ILE A 111 44.43 21.17 -17.07
N ASN A 112 45.42 21.67 -17.83
CA ASN A 112 45.67 23.11 -17.99
C ASN A 112 45.43 23.62 -19.43
N LYS A 113 44.53 22.98 -20.19
CA LYS A 113 44.12 23.48 -21.52
C LYS A 113 42.60 23.65 -21.74
N ARG A 114 41.73 23.17 -20.83
CA ARG A 114 40.26 23.37 -20.95
C ARG A 114 39.71 24.56 -20.15
N LEU A 115 40.40 25.04 -19.12
CA LEU A 115 39.98 26.23 -18.36
C LEU A 115 40.16 27.53 -19.14
N VAL A 116 41.09 27.58 -20.10
CA VAL A 116 41.25 28.74 -21.01
C VAL A 116 40.18 28.74 -22.13
N GLN A 117 39.49 27.61 -22.38
CA GLN A 117 38.30 27.58 -23.24
C GLN A 117 37.02 28.06 -22.52
N ILE A 118 37.00 28.03 -21.18
CA ILE A 118 35.88 28.55 -20.37
C ILE A 118 35.87 30.09 -20.42
N ALA A 119 37.02 30.74 -20.51
CA ALA A 119 37.11 32.19 -20.72
C ALA A 119 36.75 32.64 -22.15
N LYS A 120 36.92 31.79 -23.17
CA LYS A 120 36.55 32.08 -24.58
C LYS A 120 35.06 31.87 -24.90
N ARG A 121 34.22 31.48 -23.94
CA ARG A 121 32.75 31.30 -24.12
C ARG A 121 31.90 32.34 -23.38
N ALA A 122 32.47 33.45 -22.95
CA ALA A 122 31.75 34.65 -22.49
C ALA A 122 30.84 35.33 -23.55
N LEU A 123 30.54 34.64 -24.67
CA LEU A 123 29.68 35.06 -25.78
C LEU A 123 28.57 34.04 -26.09
N LYS A 124 28.43 32.94 -25.33
CA LYS A 124 27.29 32.02 -25.50
C LYS A 124 26.31 32.23 -24.35
N ILE A 125 25.12 32.72 -24.70
CA ILE A 125 23.97 32.85 -23.81
C ILE A 125 23.80 31.53 -23.03
N ASP A 126 23.70 31.61 -21.70
CA ASP A 126 23.42 30.44 -20.85
C ASP A 126 22.14 29.76 -21.37
N PRO A 127 22.21 28.50 -21.86
CA PRO A 127 21.05 27.78 -22.36
C PRO A 127 19.91 27.69 -21.34
N ASN A 128 20.24 27.70 -20.04
CA ASN A 128 19.25 27.62 -18.96
C ASN A 128 18.56 28.96 -18.74
N LEU A 129 19.28 30.07 -18.86
CA LEU A 129 18.68 31.41 -18.82
C LEU A 129 17.66 31.57 -19.95
N LYS A 130 17.99 31.08 -21.15
CA LYS A 130 17.04 31.05 -22.29
C LYS A 130 15.81 30.19 -22.02
N ARG A 131 15.95 29.05 -21.35
CA ARG A 131 14.80 28.20 -21.00
C ARG A 131 13.94 28.86 -19.92
N LEU A 132 14.57 29.43 -18.90
CA LEU A 132 13.90 30.18 -17.83
C LEU A 132 13.14 31.39 -18.39
N GLU A 133 13.77 32.19 -19.25
CA GLU A 133 13.16 33.33 -19.93
C GLU A 133 11.95 32.90 -20.77
N LYS A 134 12.07 31.82 -21.56
CA LYS A 134 10.94 31.28 -22.35
C LYS A 134 9.76 30.85 -21.49
N VAL A 135 10.01 30.17 -20.37
CA VAL A 135 8.97 29.75 -19.43
C VAL A 135 8.30 30.97 -18.79
N VAL A 136 9.09 31.96 -18.35
CA VAL A 136 8.58 33.20 -17.77
C VAL A 136 7.70 33.93 -18.78
N GLN A 137 8.13 34.06 -20.04
CA GLN A 137 7.34 34.64 -21.14
C GLN A 137 6.03 33.89 -21.38
N LYS A 138 6.10 32.56 -21.42
CA LYS A 138 4.92 31.72 -21.63
C LYS A 138 3.93 31.87 -20.47
N LEU A 139 4.41 31.83 -19.23
CA LEU A 139 3.58 31.97 -18.05
C LEU A 139 3.01 33.39 -17.94
N ASP A 140 3.77 34.43 -18.27
CA ASP A 140 3.30 35.83 -18.32
C ASP A 140 2.15 35.97 -19.32
N LYS A 141 2.32 35.41 -20.52
CA LYS A 141 1.28 35.39 -21.56
C LYS A 141 -0.01 34.68 -21.09
N VAL A 142 0.11 33.52 -20.45
CA VAL A 142 -1.06 32.80 -19.92
C VAL A 142 -1.67 33.55 -18.73
N SER A 143 -0.84 34.18 -17.89
CA SER A 143 -1.28 34.97 -16.73
C SER A 143 -2.13 36.16 -17.14
N ALA A 144 -1.83 36.80 -18.27
CA ALA A 144 -2.59 37.93 -18.78
C ALA A 144 -4.06 37.56 -19.07
N GLY A 145 -4.33 36.29 -19.42
CA GLY A 145 -5.68 35.77 -19.66
C GLY A 145 -6.55 35.67 -18.40
N VAL A 146 -5.98 35.74 -17.19
CA VAL A 146 -6.71 35.61 -15.93
C VAL A 146 -7.79 36.68 -15.77
N ALA A 147 -7.52 37.89 -16.28
CA ALA A 147 -8.43 39.04 -16.16
C ALA A 147 -9.81 38.74 -16.77
N THR A 148 -9.83 37.95 -17.83
CA THR A 148 -11.05 37.52 -18.53
C THR A 148 -11.97 36.70 -17.63
N PHE A 149 -11.46 35.99 -16.62
CA PHE A 149 -12.24 35.07 -15.78
C PHE A 149 -12.52 35.60 -14.37
N LEU A 150 -11.94 36.74 -13.98
CA LEU A 150 -12.15 37.33 -12.65
C LEU A 150 -13.61 37.72 -12.37
N HIS A 151 -14.40 38.01 -13.40
CA HIS A 151 -15.82 38.30 -13.24
C HIS A 151 -16.59 37.07 -12.75
N LEU A 152 -16.24 35.86 -13.20
CA LEU A 152 -16.85 34.61 -12.77
C LEU A 152 -16.67 34.37 -11.26
N VAL A 153 -15.52 34.79 -10.70
CA VAL A 153 -15.23 34.73 -9.26
C VAL A 153 -16.07 35.75 -8.47
N LYS A 154 -16.40 36.90 -9.08
CA LYS A 154 -17.24 37.95 -8.46
C LYS A 154 -18.72 37.58 -8.46
N ASP A 155 -19.19 36.96 -9.54
CA ASP A 155 -20.59 36.55 -9.70
C ASP A 155 -20.92 35.31 -8.85
N ALA A 156 -19.94 34.44 -8.60
CA ALA A 156 -20.11 33.23 -7.78
C ALA A 156 -20.09 33.45 -6.26
N LYS A 157 -19.94 34.69 -5.78
CA LYS A 157 -20.13 35.02 -4.36
C LYS A 157 -21.60 35.07 -3.94
N GLN A 158 -22.55 34.88 -4.86
CA GLN A 158 -23.99 34.90 -4.56
C GLN A 158 -24.76 33.59 -4.80
N GLU A 159 -24.21 32.60 -5.49
CA GLU A 159 -24.88 31.29 -5.65
C GLU A 159 -23.84 30.18 -5.52
N HIS A 160 -23.87 29.46 -4.40
CA HIS A 160 -22.98 28.33 -4.15
C HIS A 160 -23.82 27.11 -3.77
N GLN A 161 -24.08 26.25 -4.77
CA GLN A 161 -24.61 24.86 -4.75
C GLN A 161 -24.90 24.58 -6.26
N GLU A 162 -24.67 23.45 -6.93
CA GLU A 162 -24.53 22.04 -6.59
C GLU A 162 -24.15 21.26 -7.86
N GLN A 163 -23.24 20.28 -7.75
CA GLN A 163 -23.25 18.92 -8.36
C GLN A 163 -23.05 18.47 -9.83
N GLN A 164 -22.07 17.53 -9.98
CA GLN A 164 -22.16 16.25 -10.74
C GLN A 164 -22.07 16.31 -12.30
N LEU A 165 -21.71 15.28 -13.09
CA LEU A 165 -21.81 13.80 -13.02
C LEU A 165 -20.95 13.13 -14.17
N GLU A 166 -20.84 11.78 -14.26
CA GLU A 166 -20.39 11.11 -15.53
C GLU A 166 -19.64 9.72 -15.59
N MET A 167 -19.36 9.01 -14.48
CA MET A 167 -19.27 7.55 -14.24
C MET A 167 -18.79 6.40 -15.23
N TYR A 168 -18.16 5.31 -14.66
CA TYR A 168 -18.12 3.82 -15.00
C TYR A 168 -16.92 3.18 -15.81
N ARG A 169 -16.23 2.01 -15.53
CA ARG A 169 -16.56 0.61 -14.99
C ARG A 169 -15.36 -0.29 -14.46
N ALA A 170 -15.68 -1.19 -13.48
CA ALA A 170 -15.40 -2.65 -13.15
C ALA A 170 -14.09 -3.28 -12.56
N ARG A 171 -14.07 -4.25 -11.59
CA ARG A 171 -14.74 -4.61 -10.28
C ARG A 171 -14.39 -6.08 -9.88
N GLU A 172 -13.87 -6.43 -8.68
CA GLU A 172 -13.75 -7.81 -8.13
C GLU A 172 -14.01 -7.95 -6.59
N THR A 173 -14.38 -9.16 -6.10
CA THR A 173 -14.75 -9.43 -4.69
C THR A 173 -14.21 -10.77 -4.15
N GLY A 174 -14.03 -10.90 -2.82
CA GLY A 174 -13.53 -12.12 -2.13
C GLY A 174 -14.54 -12.79 -1.17
N SER A 175 -14.22 -13.97 -0.62
CA SER A 175 -15.15 -14.82 0.15
C SER A 175 -15.22 -14.56 1.67
N LEU A 176 -14.33 -13.74 2.24
CA LEU A 176 -14.26 -13.49 3.69
C LEU A 176 -15.08 -12.25 4.10
N PRO A 177 -15.95 -12.36 5.12
CA PRO A 177 -16.71 -11.21 5.61
C PRO A 177 -15.80 -10.23 6.36
N LYS A 178 -15.95 -8.93 6.08
CA LYS A 178 -15.12 -7.85 6.65
C LYS A 178 -15.75 -7.13 7.85
N ASN A 179 -17.06 -7.23 8.03
CA ASN A 179 -17.85 -6.48 9.01
C ASN A 179 -18.99 -7.34 9.54
N ASP A 180 -19.60 -6.96 10.68
CA ASP A 180 -20.81 -7.63 11.18
C ASP A 180 -21.98 -7.51 10.20
N LEU A 181 -22.79 -8.57 10.10
CA LEU A 181 -24.00 -8.57 9.29
C LEU A 181 -25.15 -7.85 10.01
N ILE A 182 -25.33 -6.56 9.73
CA ILE A 182 -26.41 -5.74 10.31
C ILE A 182 -27.67 -5.82 9.44
N GLY A 183 -28.83 -6.08 10.05
CA GLY A 183 -30.15 -6.00 9.41
C GLY A 183 -30.51 -7.11 8.41
N ARG A 184 -29.63 -8.09 8.18
CA ARG A 184 -29.82 -9.17 7.18
C ARG A 184 -29.94 -10.56 7.78
N GLY A 185 -30.29 -10.67 9.08
CA GLY A 185 -30.41 -11.96 9.75
C GLY A 185 -31.43 -12.89 9.09
N LYS A 186 -32.61 -12.36 8.74
CA LYS A 186 -33.68 -13.13 8.08
C LYS A 186 -33.26 -13.64 6.70
N ASP A 187 -32.56 -12.81 5.93
CA ASP A 187 -32.08 -13.16 4.60
C ASP A 187 -31.01 -14.26 4.71
N LYS A 188 -30.12 -14.16 5.70
CA LYS A 188 -29.15 -15.21 6.00
C LYS A 188 -29.87 -16.52 6.34
N ASP A 189 -30.84 -16.48 7.24
CA ASP A 189 -31.60 -17.67 7.66
C ASP A 189 -32.32 -18.34 6.49
N PHE A 190 -32.86 -17.54 5.56
CA PHE A 190 -33.47 -18.05 4.33
C PHE A 190 -32.46 -18.82 3.47
N VAL A 191 -31.31 -18.22 3.17
CA VAL A 191 -30.26 -18.87 2.36
C VAL A 191 -29.77 -20.14 3.07
N MET A 192 -29.61 -20.10 4.40
CA MET A 192 -29.19 -21.26 5.19
C MET A 192 -30.23 -22.39 5.17
N LYS A 193 -31.52 -22.07 5.27
CA LYS A 193 -32.61 -23.05 5.14
C LYS A 193 -32.62 -23.67 3.74
N TRP A 194 -32.41 -22.86 2.70
CA TRP A 194 -32.29 -23.36 1.33
C TRP A 194 -31.10 -24.30 1.15
N LEU A 195 -29.94 -23.98 1.74
CA LEU A 195 -28.75 -24.84 1.71
C LEU A 195 -29.00 -26.20 2.39
N ARG A 196 -29.91 -26.30 3.36
CA ARG A 196 -30.26 -27.55 4.06
C ARG A 196 -31.25 -28.45 3.32
N ASN A 197 -32.08 -27.89 2.44
CA ASN A 197 -33.12 -28.68 1.76
C ASN A 197 -32.50 -29.69 0.78
N PRO A 198 -32.85 -31.00 0.86
CA PRO A 198 -32.43 -31.99 -0.11
C PRO A 198 -33.13 -31.74 -1.46
N SER A 199 -32.39 -31.94 -2.55
CA SER A 199 -32.91 -31.77 -3.91
C SER A 199 -33.88 -32.90 -4.25
N ASN A 200 -35.19 -32.61 -4.27
CA ASN A 200 -36.26 -33.60 -4.52
C ASN A 200 -36.77 -33.60 -5.98
N GLU A 201 -35.96 -33.17 -6.96
CA GLU A 201 -36.40 -33.10 -8.36
C GLU A 201 -36.15 -34.40 -9.13
N TYR A 202 -37.20 -34.89 -9.81
CA TYR A 202 -37.17 -36.11 -10.64
C TYR A 202 -36.14 -36.03 -11.80
N GLN A 203 -35.50 -37.15 -12.09
CA GLN A 203 -34.29 -37.32 -12.92
C GLN A 203 -34.51 -37.13 -14.44
N THR A 204 -34.69 -35.90 -14.93
CA THR A 204 -34.88 -35.69 -16.39
C THR A 204 -33.99 -34.63 -17.05
N THR A 205 -33.08 -33.95 -16.34
CA THR A 205 -32.18 -32.91 -16.93
C THR A 205 -30.69 -33.12 -16.64
N LEU A 206 -29.83 -32.58 -17.51
CA LEU A 206 -28.36 -32.67 -17.45
C LEU A 206 -27.80 -32.21 -16.09
N TYR A 207 -28.42 -31.19 -15.49
CA TYR A 207 -28.02 -30.62 -14.19
C TYR A 207 -28.92 -31.08 -13.05
N SER A 208 -29.52 -32.27 -13.14
CA SER A 208 -30.47 -32.80 -12.15
C SER A 208 -29.92 -32.83 -10.71
N ASN A 209 -28.61 -33.02 -10.59
CA ASN A 209 -27.87 -33.09 -9.33
C ASN A 209 -27.60 -31.74 -8.64
N ILE A 210 -27.89 -30.62 -9.31
CA ILE A 210 -27.51 -29.27 -8.86
C ILE A 210 -28.76 -28.42 -8.60
N SER A 211 -28.75 -27.67 -7.48
CA SER A 211 -29.76 -26.65 -7.16
C SER A 211 -29.21 -25.22 -7.33
N LEU A 212 -30.05 -24.29 -7.77
CA LEU A 212 -29.70 -22.90 -8.10
C LEU A 212 -30.51 -21.91 -7.24
N LEU A 213 -29.82 -20.97 -6.58
CA LEU A 213 -30.43 -19.83 -5.89
C LEU A 213 -29.75 -18.53 -6.32
N SER A 214 -30.57 -17.55 -6.69
CA SER A 214 -30.13 -16.24 -7.15
C SER A 214 -30.48 -15.14 -6.17
N ILE A 215 -29.50 -14.32 -5.81
CA ILE A 215 -29.68 -13.13 -4.99
C ILE A 215 -29.61 -11.91 -5.89
N VAL A 216 -30.74 -11.22 -6.05
CA VAL A 216 -30.91 -10.10 -6.96
C VAL A 216 -31.14 -8.82 -6.18
N GLY A 217 -30.43 -7.75 -6.52
CA GLY A 217 -30.61 -6.45 -5.86
C GLY A 217 -29.66 -5.37 -6.38
N GLN A 218 -29.99 -4.10 -6.14
CA GLN A 218 -29.21 -2.96 -6.62
C GLN A 218 -27.76 -2.92 -6.10
N GLY A 219 -26.93 -2.08 -6.69
CA GLY A 219 -25.53 -1.90 -6.30
C GLY A 219 -25.38 -1.43 -4.85
N GLY A 220 -24.38 -1.96 -4.14
CA GLY A 220 -24.11 -1.55 -2.74
C GLY A 220 -25.08 -2.08 -1.67
N MET A 221 -26.10 -2.88 -2.04
CA MET A 221 -27.12 -3.40 -1.11
C MET A 221 -26.66 -4.51 -0.15
N GLY A 222 -25.41 -4.97 -0.28
CA GLY A 222 -24.82 -5.98 0.62
C GLY A 222 -24.99 -7.43 0.18
N LYS A 223 -25.26 -7.70 -1.11
CA LYS A 223 -25.40 -9.07 -1.66
C LYS A 223 -24.15 -9.93 -1.40
N THR A 224 -22.98 -9.44 -1.82
CA THR A 224 -21.68 -10.05 -1.57
C THR A 224 -21.45 -10.26 -0.07
N THR A 225 -21.73 -9.25 0.75
CA THR A 225 -21.57 -9.33 2.21
C THR A 225 -22.47 -10.39 2.84
N LEU A 226 -23.71 -10.55 2.38
CA LEU A 226 -24.61 -11.62 2.82
C LEU A 226 -24.02 -13.00 2.49
N LEU A 227 -23.57 -13.20 1.24
CA LEU A 227 -22.99 -14.48 0.84
C LEU A 227 -21.67 -14.78 1.54
N GLN A 228 -20.82 -13.80 1.82
CA GLN A 228 -19.59 -14.00 2.60
C GLN A 228 -19.90 -14.56 4.01
N HIS A 229 -20.97 -14.07 4.66
CA HIS A 229 -21.40 -14.57 5.97
C HIS A 229 -22.04 -15.96 5.91
N VAL A 230 -22.73 -16.29 4.82
CA VAL A 230 -23.23 -17.64 4.56
C VAL A 230 -22.06 -18.59 4.27
N TYR A 231 -21.09 -18.15 3.48
CA TYR A 231 -19.96 -18.97 3.04
C TYR A 231 -18.98 -19.29 4.17
N LYS A 232 -18.85 -18.42 5.18
CA LYS A 232 -18.05 -18.69 6.39
C LYS A 232 -18.74 -19.66 7.36
N ASP A 233 -20.05 -19.83 7.26
CA ASP A 233 -20.84 -20.62 8.20
C ASP A 233 -20.38 -22.08 8.24
N GLU A 234 -20.32 -22.68 9.43
CA GLU A 234 -19.78 -24.03 9.64
C GLU A 234 -20.52 -25.09 8.83
N MET A 235 -21.81 -24.88 8.58
CA MET A 235 -22.64 -25.79 7.80
C MET A 235 -22.18 -25.94 6.35
N THR A 236 -21.44 -24.96 5.82
CA THR A 236 -20.88 -25.09 4.46
C THR A 236 -19.73 -26.08 4.38
N LYS A 237 -19.23 -26.60 5.51
CA LYS A 237 -18.25 -27.71 5.57
C LYS A 237 -18.84 -29.06 5.11
N GLU A 238 -20.16 -29.16 4.97
CA GLU A 238 -20.84 -30.35 4.42
C GLU A 238 -20.68 -30.55 2.91
N PHE A 239 -20.03 -29.60 2.22
CA PHE A 239 -19.69 -29.69 0.81
C PHE A 239 -18.23 -30.12 0.67
N ASP A 240 -17.98 -31.14 -0.15
CA ASP A 240 -16.64 -31.68 -0.42
C ASP A 240 -15.73 -30.63 -1.09
N LEU A 241 -16.34 -29.73 -1.87
CA LEU A 241 -15.65 -28.66 -2.59
C LEU A 241 -16.40 -27.35 -2.40
N LYS A 242 -15.65 -26.25 -2.23
CA LYS A 242 -16.21 -24.89 -2.19
C LYS A 242 -15.45 -24.00 -3.14
N MET A 243 -16.20 -23.22 -3.92
CA MET A 243 -15.64 -22.31 -4.91
C MET A 243 -16.29 -20.94 -4.74
N TRP A 244 -15.50 -19.88 -4.76
CA TRP A 244 -16.00 -18.50 -4.80
C TRP A 244 -15.37 -17.78 -5.98
N ILE A 245 -16.20 -17.37 -6.93
CA ILE A 245 -15.77 -16.82 -8.20
C ILE A 245 -16.46 -15.48 -8.40
N CYS A 246 -15.69 -14.40 -8.41
CA CYS A 246 -16.17 -13.11 -8.87
C CYS A 246 -16.13 -13.08 -10.40
N VAL A 247 -17.18 -12.58 -11.03
CA VAL A 247 -17.31 -12.53 -12.49
C VAL A 247 -17.39 -11.08 -12.95
N SER A 248 -16.38 -10.59 -13.66
CA SER A 248 -16.34 -9.21 -14.17
C SER A 248 -17.32 -9.00 -15.34
N ASN A 249 -17.60 -7.74 -15.68
CA ASN A 249 -18.34 -7.41 -16.92
C ASN A 249 -17.55 -7.88 -18.15
N ASN A 250 -18.24 -8.50 -19.12
CA ASN A 250 -17.63 -9.13 -20.29
C ASN A 250 -16.56 -10.17 -19.91
N PHE A 251 -16.97 -11.22 -19.20
CA PHE A 251 -16.05 -12.25 -18.74
C PHE A 251 -15.57 -13.17 -19.87
N ASP A 252 -14.34 -13.64 -19.70
CA ASP A 252 -13.74 -14.70 -20.48
C ASP A 252 -14.06 -16.07 -19.85
N VAL A 253 -14.60 -17.00 -20.65
CA VAL A 253 -15.02 -18.34 -20.22
C VAL A 253 -13.84 -19.13 -19.63
N ASN A 254 -12.67 -19.06 -20.27
CA ASN A 254 -11.48 -19.76 -19.82
C ASN A 254 -11.02 -19.20 -18.49
N ARG A 255 -11.03 -17.87 -18.32
CA ARG A 255 -10.66 -17.21 -17.06
C ARG A 255 -11.57 -17.61 -15.91
N VAL A 256 -12.88 -17.71 -16.13
CA VAL A 256 -13.82 -18.14 -15.09
C VAL A 256 -13.59 -19.60 -14.67
N ILE A 257 -13.39 -20.51 -15.63
CA ILE A 257 -13.10 -21.92 -15.33
C ILE A 257 -11.73 -22.07 -14.67
N ALA A 258 -10.74 -21.28 -15.10
CA ALA A 258 -9.42 -21.22 -14.48
C ALA A 258 -9.54 -20.78 -13.01
N ASN A 259 -10.24 -19.68 -12.72
CA ASN A 259 -10.48 -19.20 -11.35
C ASN A 259 -11.18 -20.26 -10.48
N MET A 260 -12.09 -21.07 -11.05
CA MET A 260 -12.70 -22.20 -10.32
C MET A 260 -11.66 -23.24 -9.92
N LEU A 261 -10.79 -23.62 -10.85
CA LEU A 261 -9.69 -24.55 -10.58
C LEU A 261 -8.71 -24.00 -9.55
N GLU A 262 -8.36 -22.71 -9.65
CA GLU A 262 -7.49 -22.03 -8.69
C GLU A 262 -8.12 -22.00 -7.29
N SER A 263 -9.42 -21.71 -7.19
CA SER A 263 -10.15 -21.74 -5.92
C SER A 263 -10.17 -23.13 -5.27
N LEU A 264 -10.04 -24.21 -6.05
CA LEU A 264 -10.03 -25.58 -5.52
C LEU A 264 -8.62 -26.07 -5.17
N LYS A 265 -7.60 -25.65 -5.92
CA LYS A 265 -6.22 -26.13 -5.79
C LYS A 265 -5.30 -25.20 -4.99
N ASN A 266 -5.72 -23.94 -4.78
CA ASN A 266 -4.89 -22.85 -4.24
C ASN A 266 -3.60 -22.58 -5.06
N GLU A 267 -3.58 -22.97 -6.33
CA GLU A 267 -2.45 -22.80 -7.24
C GLU A 267 -2.96 -22.37 -8.62
N ARG A 268 -2.21 -21.50 -9.32
CA ARG A 268 -2.58 -21.01 -10.65
C ARG A 268 -2.51 -22.13 -11.68
N THR A 269 -3.53 -22.22 -12.54
CA THR A 269 -3.57 -23.23 -13.60
C THR A 269 -2.80 -22.76 -14.84
N GLN A 270 -1.92 -23.60 -15.39
CA GLN A 270 -1.19 -23.34 -16.63
C GLN A 270 -1.97 -23.76 -17.90
N LEU A 271 -3.24 -24.16 -17.73
CA LEU A 271 -4.09 -24.60 -18.83
C LEU A 271 -4.72 -23.40 -19.56
N GLU A 272 -4.52 -23.32 -20.87
CA GLU A 272 -4.97 -22.17 -21.68
C GLU A 272 -6.19 -22.49 -22.57
N THR A 273 -6.43 -23.76 -22.90
CA THR A 273 -7.52 -24.15 -23.80
C THR A 273 -8.80 -24.52 -23.05
N LEU A 274 -9.95 -24.15 -23.61
CA LEU A 274 -11.28 -24.41 -23.03
C LEU A 274 -11.49 -25.91 -22.72
N ASP A 275 -11.15 -26.80 -23.66
CA ASP A 275 -11.32 -28.24 -23.50
C ASP A 275 -10.47 -28.81 -22.36
N ALA A 276 -9.22 -28.36 -22.21
CA ALA A 276 -8.34 -28.80 -21.12
C ALA A 276 -8.85 -28.30 -19.75
N LEU A 277 -9.28 -27.04 -19.69
CA LEU A 277 -9.87 -26.43 -18.50
C LEU A 277 -11.17 -27.16 -18.08
N GLN A 278 -12.08 -27.40 -19.03
CA GLN A 278 -13.31 -28.13 -18.78
C GLN A 278 -13.05 -29.58 -18.34
N LYS A 279 -12.14 -30.30 -18.98
CA LYS A 279 -11.77 -31.67 -18.58
C LYS A 279 -11.18 -31.71 -17.17
N SER A 280 -10.32 -30.74 -16.83
CA SER A 280 -9.73 -30.63 -15.50
C SER A 280 -10.80 -30.36 -14.44
N LEU A 281 -11.67 -29.37 -14.66
CA LEU A 281 -12.73 -29.03 -13.72
C LEU A 281 -13.72 -30.19 -13.56
N LYS A 282 -14.12 -30.82 -14.67
CA LYS A 282 -14.98 -32.01 -14.68
C LYS A 282 -14.37 -33.12 -13.84
N SER A 283 -13.09 -33.43 -14.02
CA SER A 283 -12.41 -34.46 -13.22
C SER A 283 -12.39 -34.14 -11.72
N MET A 284 -12.29 -32.86 -11.35
CA MET A 284 -12.27 -32.43 -9.94
C MET A 284 -13.64 -32.54 -9.28
N VAL A 285 -14.70 -32.12 -9.98
CA VAL A 285 -16.07 -32.13 -9.44
C VAL A 285 -16.76 -33.49 -9.56
N ASN A 286 -16.24 -34.39 -10.40
CA ASN A 286 -16.82 -35.71 -10.64
C ASN A 286 -17.06 -36.46 -9.32
N SER A 287 -18.30 -36.86 -9.08
CA SER A 287 -18.71 -37.59 -7.86
C SER A 287 -18.49 -36.85 -6.52
N LYS A 288 -18.20 -35.54 -6.54
CA LYS A 288 -18.09 -34.69 -5.33
C LYS A 288 -19.27 -33.73 -5.21
N LYS A 289 -19.72 -33.47 -3.98
CA LYS A 289 -20.76 -32.48 -3.66
C LYS A 289 -20.11 -31.11 -3.52
N PHE A 290 -20.44 -30.17 -4.39
CA PHE A 290 -19.80 -28.84 -4.39
C PHE A 290 -20.76 -27.70 -4.04
N LEU A 291 -20.21 -26.62 -3.47
CA LEU A 291 -20.85 -25.32 -3.34
C LEU A 291 -20.10 -24.30 -4.20
N LEU A 292 -20.76 -23.74 -5.20
CA LEU A 292 -20.20 -22.69 -6.06
C LEU A 292 -20.91 -21.37 -5.81
N VAL A 293 -20.15 -20.33 -5.47
CA VAL A 293 -20.62 -18.95 -5.45
C VAL A 293 -20.13 -18.24 -6.70
N LEU A 294 -21.06 -17.71 -7.50
CA LEU A 294 -20.80 -16.83 -8.63
C LEU A 294 -21.22 -15.40 -8.23
N ASP A 295 -20.27 -14.57 -7.83
CA ASP A 295 -20.53 -13.24 -7.32
C ASP A 295 -20.47 -12.17 -8.43
N ASP A 296 -21.39 -11.21 -8.33
CA ASP A 296 -21.58 -10.02 -9.15
C ASP A 296 -21.66 -10.30 -10.66
N ILE A 297 -22.58 -11.15 -11.10
CA ILE A 297 -22.77 -11.43 -12.54
C ILE A 297 -23.55 -10.29 -13.23
N TRP A 298 -23.04 -9.87 -14.39
CA TRP A 298 -23.61 -8.83 -15.25
C TRP A 298 -23.76 -9.30 -16.70
N ASN A 299 -24.71 -8.68 -17.42
CA ASN A 299 -25.04 -8.80 -18.86
C ASN A 299 -26.32 -9.61 -19.20
N ASP A 300 -27.13 -9.08 -20.12
CA ASP A 300 -28.36 -9.69 -20.62
C ASP A 300 -28.39 -9.85 -22.15
N ASP A 301 -27.23 -9.90 -22.81
CA ASP A 301 -27.16 -10.06 -24.27
C ASP A 301 -27.47 -11.52 -24.65
N LYS A 302 -28.73 -11.75 -25.04
CA LYS A 302 -29.43 -13.03 -24.85
C LYS A 302 -28.82 -14.26 -25.52
N GLU A 303 -28.08 -14.10 -26.62
CA GLU A 303 -27.51 -15.24 -27.36
C GLU A 303 -26.03 -15.48 -27.08
N GLN A 304 -25.20 -14.43 -27.05
CA GLN A 304 -23.75 -14.58 -26.85
C GLN A 304 -23.40 -15.00 -25.41
N ASP A 305 -24.06 -14.41 -24.40
CA ASP A 305 -23.79 -14.73 -22.99
C ASP A 305 -24.32 -16.12 -22.62
N LYS A 306 -25.39 -16.57 -23.26
CA LYS A 306 -25.95 -17.91 -23.06
C LYS A 306 -24.93 -19.00 -23.42
N ASN A 307 -24.29 -18.89 -24.58
CA ASN A 307 -23.26 -19.85 -25.03
C ASN A 307 -22.03 -19.83 -24.12
N LYS A 308 -21.63 -18.66 -23.61
CA LYS A 308 -20.53 -18.55 -22.63
C LYS A 308 -20.86 -19.30 -21.34
N TRP A 309 -22.06 -19.14 -20.80
CA TRP A 309 -22.49 -19.84 -19.58
C TRP A 309 -22.72 -21.34 -19.80
N GLU A 310 -23.19 -21.76 -20.98
CA GLU A 310 -23.22 -23.18 -21.35
C GLU A 310 -21.82 -23.80 -21.24
N ASN A 311 -20.79 -23.10 -21.73
CA ASN A 311 -19.40 -23.55 -21.63
C ASN A 311 -18.87 -23.55 -20.19
N VAL A 312 -19.14 -22.53 -19.38
CA VAL A 312 -18.71 -22.48 -17.96
C VAL A 312 -19.35 -23.60 -17.14
N LEU A 313 -20.65 -23.85 -17.35
CA LEU A 313 -21.42 -24.78 -16.52
C LEU A 313 -21.30 -26.24 -16.95
N ALA A 314 -20.99 -26.52 -18.22
CA ALA A 314 -20.86 -27.87 -18.77
C ALA A 314 -20.07 -28.87 -17.88
N PRO A 315 -18.86 -28.56 -17.37
CA PRO A 315 -18.11 -29.51 -16.52
C PRO A 315 -18.80 -29.82 -15.19
N LEU A 316 -19.60 -28.89 -14.65
CA LEU A 316 -20.27 -29.03 -13.36
C LEU A 316 -21.38 -30.09 -13.37
N ALA A 317 -21.92 -30.45 -14.55
CA ALA A 317 -22.95 -31.48 -14.70
C ALA A 317 -22.54 -32.85 -14.12
N SER A 318 -21.23 -33.12 -13.99
CA SER A 318 -20.69 -34.35 -13.39
C SER A 318 -20.67 -34.37 -11.85
N GLY A 319 -21.10 -33.28 -11.21
CA GLY A 319 -21.18 -33.17 -9.75
C GLY A 319 -22.17 -34.13 -9.11
N LYS A 320 -21.92 -34.45 -7.83
CA LYS A 320 -22.78 -35.33 -7.03
C LYS A 320 -24.11 -34.65 -6.70
N LEU A 321 -25.17 -35.45 -6.55
CA LEU A 321 -26.48 -35.02 -6.08
C LEU A 321 -26.37 -34.21 -4.78
N GLY A 322 -27.02 -33.04 -4.76
CA GLY A 322 -26.99 -32.11 -3.64
C GLY A 322 -25.93 -31.01 -3.77
N SER A 323 -25.27 -30.89 -4.92
CA SER A 323 -24.40 -29.75 -5.25
C SER A 323 -25.24 -28.48 -5.41
N LYS A 324 -24.70 -27.32 -5.04
CA LYS A 324 -25.45 -26.06 -5.00
C LYS A 324 -24.67 -24.91 -5.64
N ILE A 325 -25.39 -24.07 -6.39
CA ILE A 325 -24.88 -22.84 -6.98
C ILE A 325 -25.65 -21.66 -6.37
N LEU A 326 -24.90 -20.72 -5.79
CA LEU A 326 -25.37 -19.42 -5.33
C LEU A 326 -24.87 -18.37 -6.31
N LEU A 327 -25.74 -17.53 -6.85
CA LEU A 327 -25.32 -16.41 -7.70
C LEU A 327 -25.82 -15.07 -7.16
N THR A 328 -25.01 -14.03 -7.30
CA THR A 328 -25.46 -12.65 -7.05
C THR A 328 -25.46 -11.88 -8.37
N THR A 329 -26.48 -11.04 -8.54
CA THR A 329 -26.58 -10.17 -9.72
C THR A 329 -27.39 -8.92 -9.39
N ARG A 330 -27.25 -7.89 -10.22
CA ARG A 330 -28.09 -6.69 -10.16
C ARG A 330 -29.33 -6.80 -11.04
N MET A 331 -29.37 -7.78 -11.95
CA MET A 331 -30.40 -7.89 -12.98
C MET A 331 -31.12 -9.24 -12.88
N GLU A 332 -32.44 -9.22 -12.77
CA GLU A 332 -33.22 -10.46 -12.72
C GLU A 332 -33.14 -11.26 -14.03
N SER A 333 -32.97 -10.58 -15.16
CA SER A 333 -32.78 -11.21 -16.48
C SER A 333 -31.59 -12.18 -16.52
N VAL A 334 -30.48 -11.85 -15.84
CA VAL A 334 -29.30 -12.72 -15.70
C VAL A 334 -29.66 -14.01 -14.95
N ALA A 335 -30.38 -13.89 -13.84
CA ALA A 335 -30.81 -15.03 -13.04
C ALA A 335 -31.73 -15.96 -13.86
N VAL A 336 -32.61 -15.40 -14.68
CA VAL A 336 -33.48 -16.17 -15.61
C VAL A 336 -32.69 -16.82 -16.73
N MET A 337 -31.69 -16.14 -17.29
CA MET A 337 -30.84 -16.70 -18.35
C MET A 337 -30.06 -17.93 -17.86
N ILE A 338 -29.41 -17.86 -16.69
CA ILE A 338 -28.68 -19.01 -16.12
C ILE A 338 -29.64 -20.16 -15.79
N SER A 339 -30.83 -19.85 -15.27
CA SER A 339 -31.91 -20.82 -15.05
C SER A 339 -32.30 -21.57 -16.33
N ASN A 340 -32.41 -20.85 -17.45
CA ASN A 340 -32.73 -21.42 -18.77
C ASN A 340 -31.59 -22.28 -19.33
N VAL A 341 -30.33 -21.85 -19.17
CA VAL A 341 -29.14 -22.65 -19.54
C VAL A 341 -29.15 -23.99 -18.80
N MET A 342 -29.45 -23.97 -17.50
CA MET A 342 -29.52 -25.19 -16.69
C MET A 342 -30.81 -25.98 -16.89
N LYS A 343 -31.84 -25.39 -17.50
CA LYS A 343 -33.21 -25.91 -17.58
C LYS A 343 -33.74 -26.34 -16.20
N LYS A 344 -33.52 -25.48 -15.21
CA LYS A 344 -33.83 -25.74 -13.79
C LYS A 344 -34.65 -24.61 -13.20
N LYS A 345 -35.53 -24.93 -12.25
CA LYS A 345 -36.24 -23.93 -11.46
C LYS A 345 -35.24 -23.14 -10.62
N ASN A 346 -35.24 -21.82 -10.77
CA ASN A 346 -34.40 -20.92 -10.00
C ASN A 346 -35.20 -20.28 -8.87
N GLU A 347 -34.72 -20.42 -7.64
CA GLU A 347 -35.25 -19.64 -6.53
C GLU A 347 -34.56 -18.27 -6.53
N ILE A 348 -35.36 -17.19 -6.43
CA ILE A 348 -34.84 -15.82 -6.48
C ILE A 348 -35.12 -15.13 -5.14
N LEU A 349 -34.05 -14.77 -4.42
CA LEU A 349 -34.09 -13.90 -3.25
C LEU A 349 -33.83 -12.46 -3.69
N ARG A 350 -34.85 -11.60 -3.60
CA ARG A 350 -34.69 -10.17 -3.85
C ARG A 350 -34.20 -9.48 -2.58
N LEU A 351 -33.14 -8.71 -2.70
CA LEU A 351 -32.43 -8.07 -1.59
C LEU A 351 -32.68 -6.57 -1.64
N ASP A 352 -33.66 -6.13 -0.87
CA ASP A 352 -34.09 -4.73 -0.78
C ASP A 352 -33.15 -3.89 0.11
N GLY A 353 -33.34 -2.57 0.17
CA GLY A 353 -32.60 -1.69 1.09
C GLY A 353 -32.73 -2.10 2.57
N LEU A 354 -31.76 -1.73 3.40
CA LEU A 354 -31.87 -1.85 4.85
C LEU A 354 -33.02 -0.99 5.35
N LYS A 355 -33.65 -1.41 6.45
CA LYS A 355 -34.63 -0.57 7.13
C LYS A 355 -33.96 0.69 7.68
N ASP A 356 -34.70 1.79 7.77
CA ASP A 356 -34.18 3.07 8.24
C ASP A 356 -33.43 2.97 9.58
N GLU A 357 -33.94 2.22 10.56
CA GLU A 357 -33.26 2.07 11.86
C GLU A 357 -31.94 1.27 11.74
N GLU A 358 -31.89 0.25 10.88
CA GLU A 358 -30.68 -0.55 10.65
C GLU A 358 -29.63 0.26 9.86
N CYS A 359 -30.09 1.05 8.90
CA CYS A 359 -29.28 2.00 8.13
C CYS A 359 -28.74 3.13 9.03
N LEU A 360 -29.56 3.63 9.96
CA LEU A 360 -29.18 4.60 10.98
C LEU A 360 -28.09 4.05 11.90
N LEU A 361 -28.27 2.83 12.42
CA LEU A 361 -27.26 2.17 13.24
C LEU A 361 -25.93 2.03 12.50
N LEU A 362 -25.98 1.63 11.23
CA LEU A 362 -24.79 1.49 10.40
C LEU A 362 -24.09 2.85 10.20
N LEU A 363 -24.84 3.90 9.82
CA LEU A 363 -24.28 5.25 9.64
C LEU A 363 -23.67 5.79 10.93
N LEU A 364 -24.36 5.66 12.06
CA LEU A 364 -23.89 6.14 13.36
C LEU A 364 -22.60 5.42 13.79
N ARG A 365 -22.52 4.11 13.55
CA ARG A 365 -21.31 3.32 13.83
C ARG A 365 -20.08 3.89 13.12
N TYR A 366 -20.22 4.34 11.87
CA TYR A 366 -19.11 4.94 11.11
C TYR A 366 -18.91 6.44 11.41
N ALA A 367 -19.97 7.18 11.73
CA ALA A 367 -19.88 8.59 12.10
C ALA A 367 -19.18 8.82 13.45
N PHE A 368 -19.33 7.89 14.39
CA PHE A 368 -18.81 8.01 15.76
C PHE A 368 -17.63 7.07 16.06
N VAL A 369 -16.91 6.60 15.04
CA VAL A 369 -15.68 5.81 15.23
C VAL A 369 -14.70 6.61 16.11
N ASN A 370 -14.26 6.00 17.22
CA ASN A 370 -13.35 6.55 18.23
C ASN A 370 -13.92 7.69 19.09
N VAL A 371 -15.24 7.77 19.28
CA VAL A 371 -15.89 8.69 20.22
C VAL A 371 -16.44 7.88 21.41
N GLU A 372 -16.01 8.22 22.63
CA GLU A 372 -16.30 7.43 23.84
C GLU A 372 -17.79 7.42 24.22
N THR A 373 -18.58 8.44 23.85
CA THR A 373 -20.01 8.49 24.19
C THR A 373 -20.87 9.17 23.14
N PHE A 374 -21.78 8.39 22.53
CA PHE A 374 -22.86 8.86 21.66
C PHE A 374 -23.82 9.87 22.35
N ASN A 375 -23.97 9.77 23.67
CA ASN A 375 -24.91 10.59 24.45
C ASN A 375 -24.65 12.10 24.39
N ALA A 376 -23.41 12.53 24.10
CA ALA A 376 -23.06 13.95 24.01
C ALA A 376 -23.59 14.65 22.74
N HIS A 377 -24.08 13.88 21.75
CA HIS A 377 -24.44 14.39 20.42
C HIS A 377 -25.89 14.05 20.00
N GLN A 378 -26.81 13.91 20.97
CA GLN A 378 -28.22 13.61 20.68
C GLN A 378 -28.91 14.68 19.81
N ASN A 379 -28.42 15.92 19.83
CA ASN A 379 -28.91 17.01 18.99
C ASN A 379 -28.71 16.75 17.49
N LEU A 380 -27.79 15.86 17.09
CA LEU A 380 -27.56 15.52 15.68
C LEU A 380 -28.57 14.50 15.13
N LEU A 381 -29.23 13.72 16.00
CA LEU A 381 -30.16 12.65 15.61
C LEU A 381 -31.25 13.07 14.61
N PRO A 382 -31.93 14.23 14.75
CA PRO A 382 -32.93 14.67 13.78
C PRO A 382 -32.34 14.84 12.38
N THR A 383 -31.15 15.43 12.27
CA THR A 383 -30.43 15.63 11.02
C THR A 383 -29.95 14.30 10.47
N THR A 384 -29.42 13.41 11.31
CA THR A 384 -29.03 12.04 10.93
C THR A 384 -30.19 11.27 10.30
N ARG A 385 -31.38 11.33 10.88
CA ARG A 385 -32.57 10.63 10.36
C ARG A 385 -32.98 11.17 8.99
N LYS A 386 -32.81 12.46 8.72
CA LYS A 386 -33.03 13.04 7.39
C LYS A 386 -32.00 12.54 6.38
N ILE A 387 -30.73 12.43 6.79
CA ILE A 387 -29.67 11.86 5.95
C ILE A 387 -29.99 10.40 5.60
N VAL A 388 -30.33 9.57 6.59
CA VAL A 388 -30.69 8.15 6.38
C VAL A 388 -31.80 7.97 5.36
N LYS A 389 -32.83 8.83 5.40
CA LYS A 389 -33.91 8.80 4.40
C LYS A 389 -33.42 9.05 2.97
N LYS A 390 -32.38 9.89 2.78
CA LYS A 390 -31.76 10.12 1.47
C LYS A 390 -30.86 8.96 1.01
N LEU A 391 -30.41 8.10 1.93
CA LEU A 391 -29.56 6.94 1.58
C LEU A 391 -30.35 5.74 1.03
N SER A 392 -31.69 5.80 1.05
CA SER A 392 -32.60 4.75 0.55
C SER A 392 -32.22 3.33 1.00
N GLY A 393 -31.76 3.21 2.26
CA GLY A 393 -31.39 1.92 2.85
C GLY A 393 -30.09 1.30 2.30
N SER A 394 -29.28 2.03 1.53
CA SER A 394 -28.00 1.52 1.00
C SER A 394 -26.93 1.39 2.11
N PRO A 395 -26.47 0.17 2.44
CA PRO A 395 -25.43 -0.03 3.46
C PRO A 395 -24.11 0.67 3.13
N LEU A 396 -23.70 0.64 1.85
CA LEU A 396 -22.46 1.28 1.42
C LEU A 396 -22.55 2.81 1.52
N ALA A 397 -23.69 3.38 1.14
CA ALA A 397 -23.96 4.81 1.27
C ALA A 397 -23.88 5.25 2.74
N ALA A 398 -24.51 4.49 3.64
CA ALA A 398 -24.47 4.73 5.08
C ALA A 398 -23.06 4.69 5.65
N ARG A 399 -22.25 3.70 5.24
CA ARG A 399 -20.84 3.58 5.66
C ARG A 399 -20.01 4.79 5.22
N VAL A 400 -20.08 5.15 3.95
CA VAL A 400 -19.27 6.24 3.38
C VAL A 400 -19.68 7.59 3.93
N ILE A 401 -20.98 7.89 3.99
CA ILE A 401 -21.48 9.14 4.58
C ILE A 401 -21.17 9.20 6.08
N GLY A 402 -21.24 8.09 6.81
CA GLY A 402 -20.75 8.01 8.18
C GLY A 402 -19.28 8.48 8.30
N GLY A 403 -18.40 7.99 7.42
CA GLY A 403 -17.00 8.43 7.38
C GLY A 403 -16.81 9.92 7.02
N VAL A 404 -17.68 10.49 6.17
CA VAL A 404 -17.68 11.94 5.87
C VAL A 404 -18.10 12.76 7.09
N LEU A 405 -19.15 12.33 7.80
CA LEU A 405 -19.67 12.99 8.99
C LEU A 405 -18.69 12.93 10.17
N ASN A 406 -17.86 11.89 10.26
CA ASN A 406 -16.82 11.77 11.30
C ASN A 406 -15.77 12.91 11.28
N SER A 407 -15.70 13.69 10.21
CA SER A 407 -14.74 14.81 10.09
C SER A 407 -15.05 15.93 11.09
N HIS A 408 -16.34 16.23 11.31
CA HIS A 408 -16.81 17.26 12.22
C HIS A 408 -18.16 16.86 12.82
N LEU A 409 -18.25 16.90 14.16
CA LEU A 409 -19.44 16.48 14.91
C LEU A 409 -20.32 17.67 15.31
N ASP A 410 -20.35 18.73 14.50
CA ASP A 410 -21.21 19.88 14.68
C ASP A 410 -22.41 19.85 13.71
N GLU A 411 -23.51 20.48 14.12
CA GLU A 411 -24.77 20.48 13.37
C GLU A 411 -24.64 21.15 11.99
N SER A 412 -23.77 22.16 11.85
CA SER A 412 -23.60 22.90 10.61
C SER A 412 -22.97 22.04 9.51
N HIS A 413 -21.96 21.23 9.84
CA HIS A 413 -21.36 20.25 8.92
C HIS A 413 -22.37 19.19 8.47
N TRP A 414 -23.20 18.69 9.39
CA TRP A 414 -24.20 17.67 9.08
C TRP A 414 -25.34 18.22 8.22
N ILE A 415 -25.78 19.46 8.47
CA ILE A 415 -26.73 20.17 7.60
C ILE A 415 -26.12 20.40 6.21
N ARG A 416 -24.83 20.76 6.11
CA ARG A 416 -24.15 20.90 4.81
C ARG A 416 -24.13 19.59 4.02
N VAL A 417 -23.84 18.47 4.67
CA VAL A 417 -23.88 17.13 4.03
C VAL A 417 -25.31 16.78 3.61
N LEU A 418 -26.31 17.07 4.46
CA LEU A 418 -27.72 16.85 4.13
C LEU A 418 -28.19 17.72 2.95
N ASN A 419 -27.74 18.97 2.90
CA ASN A 419 -28.17 19.97 1.92
C ASN A 419 -27.52 19.78 0.57
N HIS A 420 -26.36 19.11 0.47
CA HIS A 420 -25.86 18.64 -0.82
C HIS A 420 -26.81 17.58 -1.41
N ASP A 421 -27.07 17.65 -2.71
CA ASP A 421 -28.01 16.79 -3.43
C ASP A 421 -27.57 15.30 -3.48
N ILE A 422 -27.71 14.59 -2.36
CA ILE A 422 -27.68 13.13 -2.30
C ILE A 422 -28.86 12.69 -3.17
N GLY A 423 -28.59 12.47 -4.47
CA GLY A 423 -29.57 12.53 -5.55
C GLY A 423 -30.84 11.73 -5.33
N SER A 424 -31.86 12.00 -6.14
CA SER A 424 -33.14 11.29 -6.10
C SER A 424 -32.92 9.77 -6.04
N GLN A 425 -33.57 9.13 -5.06
CA GLN A 425 -33.84 7.69 -4.94
C GLN A 425 -33.15 6.84 -6.03
N ASN A 426 -31.96 6.30 -5.72
CA ASN A 426 -31.27 5.16 -6.35
C ASN A 426 -29.84 5.37 -6.91
N ASP A 427 -29.25 6.57 -6.90
CA ASP A 427 -27.88 6.74 -7.42
C ASP A 427 -26.79 6.75 -6.33
N ILE A 428 -26.17 5.58 -6.13
CA ILE A 428 -25.06 5.40 -5.18
C ILE A 428 -23.83 6.25 -5.52
N PHE A 429 -23.68 6.64 -6.78
CA PHE A 429 -22.52 7.39 -7.26
C PHE A 429 -22.50 8.82 -6.75
N SER A 430 -23.65 9.49 -6.80
CA SER A 430 -23.87 10.80 -6.20
C SER A 430 -23.40 10.85 -4.75
N VAL A 431 -23.68 9.78 -3.99
CA VAL A 431 -23.25 9.65 -2.59
C VAL A 431 -21.75 9.45 -2.45
N LEU A 432 -21.15 8.61 -3.28
CA LEU A 432 -19.70 8.35 -3.25
C LEU A 432 -18.90 9.58 -3.71
N LYS A 433 -19.40 10.33 -4.69
CA LYS A 433 -18.78 11.58 -5.16
C LYS A 433 -18.68 12.63 -4.05
N LEU A 434 -19.65 12.68 -3.14
CA LEU A 434 -19.54 13.55 -1.95
C LEU A 434 -18.32 13.19 -1.10
N SER A 435 -18.01 11.90 -0.93
CA SER A 435 -16.84 11.49 -0.14
C SER A 435 -15.53 12.01 -0.70
N TYR A 436 -15.42 12.18 -2.03
CA TYR A 436 -14.28 12.78 -2.71
C TYR A 436 -14.28 14.30 -2.60
N ILE A 437 -15.43 14.95 -2.85
CA ILE A 437 -15.56 16.42 -2.78
C ILE A 437 -15.20 16.95 -1.39
N PHE A 438 -15.57 16.23 -0.33
CA PHE A 438 -15.27 16.62 1.05
C PHE A 438 -13.84 16.28 1.50
N LEU A 439 -12.98 15.75 0.63
CA LEU A 439 -11.56 15.60 0.93
C LEU A 439 -10.81 16.93 0.69
N PRO A 440 -9.84 17.27 1.56
CA PRO A 440 -8.81 18.25 1.24
C PRO A 440 -8.16 17.94 -0.11
N LYS A 441 -7.81 18.98 -0.87
CA LYS A 441 -7.34 18.84 -2.25
C LYS A 441 -6.12 17.93 -2.40
N VAL A 442 -5.19 18.02 -1.46
CA VAL A 442 -4.01 17.16 -1.43
C VAL A 442 -4.36 15.68 -1.26
N LEU A 443 -5.39 15.37 -0.45
CA LEU A 443 -5.90 14.00 -0.29
C LEU A 443 -6.68 13.53 -1.52
N GLN A 444 -7.31 14.44 -2.26
CA GLN A 444 -7.92 14.11 -3.55
C GLN A 444 -6.86 13.59 -4.53
N ASN A 445 -5.69 14.23 -4.66
CA ASN A 445 -4.61 13.73 -5.53
C ASN A 445 -4.05 12.39 -5.10
N CYS A 446 -3.82 12.24 -3.80
CA CYS A 446 -3.36 10.97 -3.24
C CYS A 446 -4.33 9.85 -3.63
N LEU A 447 -5.64 10.12 -3.54
CA LEU A 447 -6.69 9.18 -3.93
C LEU A 447 -6.82 9.00 -5.45
N SER A 448 -6.73 10.07 -6.25
CA SER A 448 -6.76 10.04 -7.73
C SER A 448 -5.60 9.26 -8.31
N PHE A 449 -4.41 9.37 -7.71
CA PHE A 449 -3.29 8.56 -8.12
C PHE A 449 -3.56 7.07 -7.94
N CYS A 450 -4.31 6.67 -6.90
CA CYS A 450 -4.69 5.27 -6.71
C CYS A 450 -5.60 4.73 -7.82
N SER A 451 -6.29 5.57 -8.59
CA SER A 451 -7.20 5.11 -9.65
C SER A 451 -6.49 4.72 -10.95
N ILE A 452 -5.19 4.98 -11.10
CA ILE A 452 -4.43 4.45 -12.25
C ILE A 452 -4.23 2.93 -12.15
N PHE A 453 -4.17 2.41 -10.92
CA PHE A 453 -4.00 0.98 -10.68
C PHE A 453 -5.29 0.23 -11.06
N PRO A 454 -5.21 -1.05 -11.44
CA PRO A 454 -6.39 -1.85 -11.75
C PRO A 454 -7.30 -1.97 -10.53
N GLN A 455 -8.57 -2.29 -10.76
CA GLN A 455 -9.49 -2.57 -9.66
C GLN A 455 -8.97 -3.75 -8.82
N ASP A 456 -9.30 -3.75 -7.53
CA ASP A 456 -8.79 -4.69 -6.54
C ASP A 456 -7.28 -4.73 -6.31
N HIS A 457 -6.53 -3.74 -6.83
CA HIS A 457 -5.11 -3.64 -6.57
C HIS A 457 -4.81 -3.61 -5.06
N GLU A 458 -3.83 -4.42 -4.67
CA GLU A 458 -3.36 -4.52 -3.28
C GLU A 458 -2.26 -3.49 -3.04
N PHE A 459 -2.60 -2.44 -2.30
CA PHE A 459 -1.67 -1.40 -1.92
C PHE A 459 -0.90 -1.79 -0.67
N ASP A 460 0.43 -1.78 -0.77
CA ASP A 460 1.29 -1.58 0.39
C ASP A 460 1.26 -0.10 0.80
N LYS A 461 1.15 0.16 2.11
CA LYS A 461 1.02 1.53 2.63
C LYS A 461 2.29 2.33 2.36
N ASP A 462 3.46 1.75 2.64
CA ASP A 462 4.72 2.47 2.61
C ASP A 462 5.11 2.78 1.16
N ASP A 463 4.92 1.83 0.25
CA ASP A 463 5.14 2.06 -1.19
C ASP A 463 4.26 3.18 -1.73
N LEU A 464 2.97 3.16 -1.43
CA LEU A 464 2.05 4.19 -1.92
C LEU A 464 2.42 5.59 -1.38
N VAL A 465 2.83 5.68 -0.11
CA VAL A 465 3.31 6.93 0.48
C VAL A 465 4.59 7.43 -0.21
N ARG A 466 5.55 6.54 -0.50
CA ARG A 466 6.78 6.89 -1.26
C ARG A 466 6.43 7.43 -2.65
N MET A 467 5.46 6.83 -3.33
CA MET A 467 4.98 7.32 -4.63
C MET A 467 4.39 8.73 -4.52
N TRP A 468 3.56 9.00 -3.51
CA TRP A 468 2.99 10.33 -3.28
C TRP A 468 4.07 11.40 -2.97
N ILE A 469 5.10 11.03 -2.20
CA ILE A 469 6.23 11.92 -1.92
C ILE A 469 7.01 12.22 -3.21
N ALA A 470 7.32 11.21 -4.01
CA ALA A 470 8.07 11.38 -5.26
C ALA A 470 7.33 12.27 -6.27
N LEU A 471 6.00 12.16 -6.34
CA LEU A 471 5.17 13.01 -7.19
C LEU A 471 5.00 14.44 -6.64
N GLY A 472 5.38 14.67 -5.39
CA GLY A 472 5.29 15.97 -4.72
C GLY A 472 3.92 16.27 -4.11
N PHE A 473 3.04 15.26 -3.97
CA PHE A 473 1.73 15.44 -3.32
C PHE A 473 1.88 15.70 -1.82
N ILE A 474 2.95 15.21 -1.20
CA ILE A 474 3.22 15.44 0.22
C ILE A 474 4.23 16.59 0.37
N GLN A 475 3.79 17.69 0.97
CA GLN A 475 4.66 18.83 1.25
C GLN A 475 5.35 18.68 2.61
N PRO A 476 6.59 19.20 2.76
CA PRO A 476 7.24 19.30 4.07
C PRO A 476 6.35 20.06 5.05
N SER A 477 6.20 19.54 6.26
CA SER A 477 5.37 20.18 7.28
C SER A 477 6.06 21.44 7.82
N ASN A 478 5.26 22.44 8.22
CA ASN A 478 5.76 23.57 9.02
C ASN A 478 5.91 23.20 10.51
N ILE A 479 5.62 21.95 10.89
CA ILE A 479 5.67 21.46 12.26
C ILE A 479 7.08 20.93 12.51
N GLY A 480 7.82 21.57 13.41
CA GLY A 480 9.19 21.16 13.73
C GLY A 480 9.27 19.68 14.12
N GLY A 481 10.04 18.90 13.37
CA GLY A 481 10.31 17.48 13.63
C GLY A 481 9.44 16.46 12.88
N GLU A 482 8.37 16.86 12.17
CA GLU A 482 7.57 15.95 11.32
C GLU A 482 8.18 15.84 9.92
N THR A 483 8.52 14.62 9.49
CA THR A 483 9.07 14.37 8.14
C THR A 483 7.99 14.28 7.06
N THR A 484 8.40 14.34 5.79
CA THR A 484 7.51 14.09 4.65
C THR A 484 6.90 12.69 4.69
N LYS A 485 7.64 11.68 5.18
CA LYS A 485 7.10 10.33 5.40
C LYS A 485 6.01 10.35 6.47
N ASP A 486 6.25 10.97 7.61
CA ASP A 486 5.26 11.07 8.70
C ASP A 486 3.97 11.78 8.24
N ALA A 487 4.10 12.86 7.47
CA ALA A 487 2.97 13.56 6.86
C ALA A 487 2.21 12.69 5.85
N GLY A 488 2.92 11.93 5.00
CA GLY A 488 2.33 10.99 4.05
C GLY A 488 1.57 9.85 4.72
N GLU A 489 2.13 9.28 5.79
CA GLU A 489 1.45 8.27 6.61
C GLU A 489 0.18 8.82 7.27
N ARG A 490 0.23 10.05 7.77
CA ARG A 490 -0.94 10.74 8.33
C ARG A 490 -2.04 10.89 7.28
N TYR A 491 -1.68 11.28 6.05
CA TYR A 491 -2.62 11.41 4.94
C TYR A 491 -3.27 10.08 4.57
N PHE A 492 -2.47 9.02 4.46
CA PHE A 492 -2.97 7.66 4.24
C PHE A 492 -3.96 7.25 5.33
N ASN A 493 -3.61 7.47 6.60
CA ASN A 493 -4.45 7.12 7.74
C ASN A 493 -5.79 7.88 7.73
N VAL A 494 -5.83 9.13 7.25
CA VAL A 494 -7.10 9.87 7.08
C VAL A 494 -8.00 9.21 6.03
N LEU A 495 -7.43 8.76 4.90
CA LEU A 495 -8.20 8.06 3.86
C LEU A 495 -8.76 6.72 4.37
N VAL A 496 -7.97 5.94 5.10
CA VAL A 496 -8.42 4.71 5.77
C VAL A 496 -9.52 5.01 6.78
N LYS A 497 -9.34 6.03 7.63
CA LYS A 497 -10.34 6.43 8.64
C LYS A 497 -11.69 6.81 8.02
N LYS A 498 -11.67 7.42 6.83
CA LYS A 498 -12.86 7.75 6.05
C LYS A 498 -13.51 6.55 5.33
N SER A 499 -13.03 5.33 5.60
CA SER A 499 -13.50 4.08 4.98
C SER A 499 -13.37 4.07 3.45
N LEU A 500 -12.39 4.81 2.92
CA LEU A 500 -12.09 4.80 1.48
C LEU A 500 -11.21 3.60 1.12
N PHE A 501 -10.32 3.20 2.02
CA PHE A 501 -9.56 1.96 1.92
C PHE A 501 -10.11 0.92 2.89
N ASP A 502 -10.32 -0.30 2.39
CA ASP A 502 -10.51 -1.46 3.23
C ASP A 502 -9.14 -2.04 3.62
N LYS A 503 -8.92 -2.28 4.92
CA LYS A 503 -7.71 -2.92 5.45
C LYS A 503 -7.87 -4.43 5.44
N PHE A 504 -6.86 -5.14 4.94
CA PHE A 504 -6.77 -6.59 4.95
C PHE A 504 -5.49 -7.04 5.63
N GLN A 505 -5.54 -8.21 6.26
CA GLN A 505 -4.39 -8.81 6.92
C GLN A 505 -4.34 -10.29 6.59
N ASN A 506 -3.22 -10.73 6.01
CA ASN A 506 -2.88 -12.15 5.88
C ASN A 506 -1.76 -12.49 6.89
N LYS A 507 -1.41 -13.77 7.05
CA LYS A 507 -0.38 -14.28 7.97
C LYS A 507 0.96 -13.54 7.91
N HIS A 508 1.29 -12.94 6.77
CA HIS A 508 2.61 -12.35 6.49
C HIS A 508 2.59 -10.84 6.16
N ARG A 509 1.44 -10.26 5.80
CA ARG A 509 1.37 -8.85 5.36
C ARG A 509 0.01 -8.20 5.62
N THR A 510 0.03 -6.90 5.89
CA THR A 510 -1.15 -6.02 5.86
C THR A 510 -1.17 -5.32 4.51
N PHE A 511 -2.31 -5.26 3.85
CA PHE A 511 -2.48 -4.55 2.59
C PHE A 511 -3.85 -3.86 2.55
N TYR A 512 -4.00 -2.93 1.63
CA TYR A 512 -5.19 -2.09 1.53
C TYR A 512 -5.76 -2.19 0.12
N LYS A 513 -7.09 -2.14 -0.02
CA LYS A 513 -7.74 -2.01 -1.32
C LYS A 513 -8.70 -0.83 -1.32
N LEU A 514 -8.68 -0.08 -2.42
CA LEU A 514 -9.71 0.91 -2.71
C LEU A 514 -10.96 0.16 -3.21
N HIS A 515 -12.12 0.41 -2.62
CA HIS A 515 -13.35 -0.26 -3.04
C HIS A 515 -13.71 0.14 -4.49
N ASP A 516 -14.12 -0.81 -5.33
CA ASP A 516 -14.34 -0.60 -6.77
C ASP A 516 -15.25 0.57 -7.13
N LEU A 517 -16.39 0.71 -6.44
CA LEU A 517 -17.28 1.86 -6.65
C LEU A 517 -16.62 3.21 -6.30
N LEU A 518 -15.65 3.24 -5.38
CA LEU A 518 -14.84 4.43 -5.12
C LEU A 518 -13.77 4.60 -6.19
N HIS A 519 -13.12 3.51 -6.61
CA HIS A 519 -12.16 3.54 -7.73
C HIS A 519 -12.81 4.08 -9.01
N GLU A 520 -13.95 3.53 -9.45
CA GLU A 520 -14.72 4.00 -10.61
C GLU A 520 -15.11 5.46 -10.50
N MET A 521 -15.49 5.91 -9.30
CA MET A 521 -15.85 7.31 -9.06
C MET A 521 -14.64 8.23 -9.16
N VAL A 522 -13.51 7.83 -8.58
CA VAL A 522 -12.27 8.61 -8.65
C VAL A 522 -11.75 8.64 -10.08
N GLN A 523 -11.77 7.51 -10.79
CA GLN A 523 -11.37 7.42 -12.20
C GLN A 523 -12.28 8.27 -13.08
N PHE A 524 -13.58 8.32 -12.79
CA PHE A 524 -14.46 9.22 -13.51
C PHE A 524 -14.09 10.69 -13.29
N VAL A 525 -13.89 11.11 -12.04
CA VAL A 525 -13.59 12.50 -11.71
C VAL A 525 -12.21 12.93 -12.22
N SER A 526 -11.26 11.99 -12.33
CA SER A 526 -9.84 12.30 -12.59
C SER A 526 -9.29 11.73 -13.91
N GLY A 527 -10.13 11.09 -14.73
CA GLY A 527 -9.74 10.32 -15.92
C GLY A 527 -9.11 11.12 -17.08
N GLN A 528 -9.12 12.46 -17.01
CA GLN A 528 -8.37 13.30 -17.95
C GLN A 528 -6.86 13.33 -17.65
N GLU A 529 -6.48 13.10 -16.39
CA GLU A 529 -5.11 13.21 -15.87
C GLU A 529 -4.51 11.85 -15.48
N TYR A 530 -5.36 10.97 -14.94
CA TYR A 530 -5.00 9.67 -14.39
C TYR A 530 -5.61 8.59 -15.30
N PHE A 531 -4.75 7.83 -15.97
CA PHE A 531 -5.19 6.90 -17.00
C PHE A 531 -4.55 5.52 -16.82
N SER A 532 -5.28 4.49 -17.24
CA SER A 532 -4.85 3.09 -17.16
C SER A 532 -5.11 2.40 -18.50
N ILE A 533 -4.10 1.74 -19.04
CA ILE A 533 -4.20 0.86 -20.21
C ILE A 533 -4.14 -0.56 -19.68
N ILE A 534 -5.21 -1.33 -19.87
CA ILE A 534 -5.29 -2.72 -19.42
C ILE A 534 -5.80 -3.57 -20.58
N GLY A 535 -5.07 -4.63 -20.92
CA GLY A 535 -5.39 -5.52 -22.04
C GLY A 535 -4.65 -5.17 -23.33
N ASP A 536 -5.05 -5.81 -24.44
CA ASP A 536 -4.26 -5.87 -25.68
C ASP A 536 -4.89 -5.17 -26.89
N GLU A 537 -6.06 -4.54 -26.70
CA GLU A 537 -6.81 -3.87 -27.77
C GLU A 537 -6.10 -2.59 -28.27
N GLU A 538 -6.23 -2.29 -29.57
CA GLU A 538 -5.69 -1.07 -30.16
C GLU A 538 -6.33 0.18 -29.52
N LEU A 539 -5.49 1.05 -28.95
CA LEU A 539 -5.95 2.16 -28.15
C LEU A 539 -6.32 3.37 -29.01
N PHE A 540 -7.54 3.87 -28.81
CA PHE A 540 -7.92 5.22 -29.21
C PHE A 540 -7.99 6.13 -27.97
N ILE A 541 -6.89 6.83 -27.68
CA ILE A 541 -6.87 7.84 -26.62
C ILE A 541 -7.18 9.19 -27.25
N LYS A 542 -8.32 9.77 -26.90
CA LYS A 542 -8.79 11.04 -27.47
C LYS A 542 -7.82 12.20 -27.19
N ASN A 543 -7.21 12.25 -26.00
CA ASN A 543 -6.41 13.40 -25.53
C ASN A 543 -5.15 12.95 -24.75
N PRO A 544 -4.11 12.42 -25.40
CA PRO A 544 -2.88 11.99 -24.71
C PRO A 544 -2.12 13.15 -24.05
N GLU A 545 -2.33 14.39 -24.51
CA GLU A 545 -1.65 15.59 -24.00
C GLU A 545 -2.11 16.01 -22.59
N THR A 546 -3.27 15.55 -22.11
CA THR A 546 -3.78 15.86 -20.76
C THR A 546 -3.35 14.83 -19.71
N VAL A 547 -2.92 13.64 -20.14
CA VAL A 547 -2.53 12.55 -19.24
C VAL A 547 -1.21 12.89 -18.53
N ARG A 548 -1.18 12.69 -17.21
CA ARG A 548 -0.02 12.93 -16.33
C ARG A 548 0.45 11.67 -15.63
N HIS A 549 -0.49 10.76 -15.34
CA HIS A 549 -0.21 9.54 -14.62
C HIS A 549 -0.75 8.37 -15.42
N LEU A 550 0.13 7.45 -15.79
CA LEU A 550 -0.22 6.33 -16.65
C LEU A 550 0.20 5.01 -16.01
N TYR A 551 -0.75 4.09 -15.95
CA TYR A 551 -0.52 2.68 -15.68
C TYR A 551 -0.74 1.87 -16.97
N VAL A 552 0.11 0.90 -17.23
CA VAL A 552 0.08 0.07 -18.43
C VAL A 552 0.21 -1.38 -18.01
N ASP A 553 -0.78 -2.19 -18.34
CA ASP A 553 -0.77 -3.64 -18.15
C ASP A 553 -1.23 -4.29 -19.45
N THR A 554 -0.27 -4.67 -20.26
CA THR A 554 -0.52 -5.11 -21.63
C THR A 554 0.53 -6.10 -22.08
N LYS A 555 0.15 -6.87 -23.09
CA LYS A 555 0.98 -7.82 -23.83
C LYS A 555 1.37 -7.23 -25.19
N ASN A 556 0.68 -6.18 -25.61
CA ASN A 556 0.81 -5.56 -26.91
C ASN A 556 1.94 -4.52 -26.93
N ILE A 557 3.01 -4.83 -27.67
CA ILE A 557 4.18 -3.95 -27.79
C ILE A 557 3.87 -2.60 -28.47
N GLU A 558 2.85 -2.54 -29.32
CA GLU A 558 2.44 -1.31 -30.02
C GLU A 558 1.97 -0.21 -29.06
N VAL A 559 1.51 -0.59 -27.86
CA VAL A 559 1.17 0.36 -26.80
C VAL A 559 2.39 1.21 -26.42
N PHE A 560 3.58 0.60 -26.33
CA PHE A 560 4.81 1.29 -25.97
C PHE A 560 5.33 2.18 -27.12
N ARG A 561 5.17 1.73 -28.38
CA ARG A 561 5.53 2.54 -29.56
C ARG A 561 4.73 3.83 -29.67
N ASN A 562 3.52 3.85 -29.14
CA ASN A 562 2.67 5.03 -29.10
C ASN A 562 2.92 5.96 -27.89
N MET A 563 3.86 5.62 -26.99
CA MET A 563 4.09 6.38 -25.75
C MET A 563 4.65 7.78 -25.96
N GLU A 564 5.31 8.03 -27.10
CA GLU A 564 5.84 9.36 -27.46
C GLU A 564 4.76 10.46 -27.52
N LYS A 565 3.48 10.07 -27.63
CA LYS A 565 2.33 10.98 -27.64
C LYS A 565 2.07 11.61 -26.27
N PHE A 566 2.51 10.98 -25.17
CA PHE A 566 2.22 11.44 -23.81
C PHE A 566 3.34 12.31 -23.22
N LYS A 567 3.70 13.38 -23.93
CA LYS A 567 4.85 14.24 -23.62
C LYS A 567 4.82 14.94 -22.25
N LYS A 568 3.70 14.87 -21.54
CA LYS A 568 3.46 15.52 -20.24
C LYS A 568 3.43 14.54 -19.07
N LEU A 569 3.78 13.26 -19.29
CA LEU A 569 3.78 12.26 -18.22
C LEU A 569 4.71 12.62 -17.07
N ARG A 570 4.18 12.46 -15.86
CA ARG A 570 4.86 12.58 -14.58
C ARG A 570 5.08 11.22 -13.92
N SER A 571 4.18 10.25 -14.18
CA SER A 571 4.38 8.88 -13.73
C SER A 571 4.06 7.86 -14.80
N LEU A 572 4.85 6.80 -14.83
CA LEU A 572 4.64 5.65 -15.70
C LEU A 572 4.85 4.35 -14.91
N ILE A 573 3.80 3.54 -14.79
CA ILE A 573 3.86 2.21 -14.20
C ILE A 573 3.59 1.20 -15.31
N VAL A 574 4.56 0.32 -15.57
CA VAL A 574 4.48 -0.69 -16.62
C VAL A 574 4.46 -2.06 -16.00
N ASN A 575 3.46 -2.84 -16.38
CA ASN A 575 3.33 -4.27 -16.15
C ASN A 575 3.30 -4.98 -17.50
N TYR A 576 4.44 -5.54 -17.90
CA TYR A 576 4.62 -6.23 -19.18
C TYR A 576 5.23 -7.60 -18.93
N ILE A 577 4.40 -8.64 -18.82
CA ILE A 577 4.84 -10.01 -18.51
C ILE A 577 4.79 -10.86 -19.80
N TRP A 578 5.65 -10.55 -20.76
CA TRP A 578 5.79 -11.29 -22.03
C TRP A 578 7.25 -11.56 -22.38
N MET A 579 7.48 -12.57 -23.23
CA MET A 579 8.84 -12.99 -23.59
C MET A 579 9.57 -12.03 -24.56
N VAL A 580 8.88 -11.06 -25.16
CA VAL A 580 9.51 -10.13 -26.11
C VAL A 580 10.12 -8.95 -25.34
N SER A 581 11.40 -8.68 -25.55
CA SER A 581 12.04 -7.51 -24.94
C SER A 581 11.43 -6.21 -25.46
N ILE A 582 11.23 -5.24 -24.55
CA ILE A 582 10.76 -3.88 -24.86
C ILE A 582 11.92 -2.85 -24.81
N PHE A 583 13.16 -3.30 -25.00
CA PHE A 583 14.37 -2.48 -24.85
C PHE A 583 14.36 -1.25 -25.77
N ASP A 584 14.07 -1.43 -27.05
CA ASP A 584 14.04 -0.35 -28.04
C ASP A 584 12.92 0.65 -27.72
N GLU A 585 11.75 0.15 -27.33
CA GLU A 585 10.64 0.98 -26.91
C GLU A 585 10.96 1.78 -25.64
N LEU A 586 11.60 1.17 -24.64
CA LEU A 586 12.08 1.87 -23.45
C LEU A 586 13.12 2.93 -23.78
N THR A 587 14.02 2.65 -24.73
CA THR A 587 15.02 3.60 -25.20
C THR A 587 14.38 4.87 -25.73
N GLU A 588 13.35 4.74 -26.58
CA GLU A 588 12.63 5.90 -27.12
C GLU A 588 11.75 6.59 -26.06
N ILE A 589 11.14 5.83 -25.14
CA ILE A 589 10.42 6.37 -23.99
C ILE A 589 11.35 7.26 -23.14
N PHE A 590 12.57 6.83 -22.84
CA PHE A 590 13.52 7.60 -22.03
C PHE A 590 14.02 8.86 -22.75
N LYS A 591 14.16 8.82 -24.07
CA LYS A 591 14.52 10.00 -24.87
C LYS A 591 13.40 11.03 -24.93
N THR A 592 12.14 10.59 -24.88
CA THR A 592 10.96 11.45 -25.11
C THR A 592 10.34 11.97 -23.82
N LEU A 593 10.13 11.12 -22.81
CA LEU A 593 9.36 11.41 -21.60
C LEU A 593 10.21 12.02 -20.46
N LYS A 594 10.90 13.11 -20.73
CA LYS A 594 11.89 13.69 -19.80
C LYS A 594 11.31 14.22 -18.48
N SER A 595 10.02 14.58 -18.46
CA SER A 595 9.32 15.15 -17.29
C SER A 595 8.88 14.11 -16.24
N LEU A 596 9.22 12.83 -16.44
CA LEU A 596 8.89 11.73 -15.52
C LEU A 596 9.56 11.94 -14.15
N ARG A 597 8.77 11.75 -13.09
CA ARG A 597 9.19 11.77 -11.67
C ARG A 597 9.10 10.39 -11.02
N LEU A 598 8.19 9.55 -11.51
CA LEU A 598 7.98 8.21 -10.99
C LEU A 598 7.95 7.21 -12.13
N MET A 599 8.74 6.15 -12.00
CA MET A 599 8.71 5.04 -12.92
C MET A 599 8.75 3.70 -12.18
N CYS A 600 7.83 2.81 -12.55
CA CYS A 600 7.84 1.42 -12.14
C CYS A 600 7.88 0.57 -13.41
N ILE A 601 8.84 -0.35 -13.52
CA ILE A 601 8.88 -1.32 -14.62
C ILE A 601 8.85 -2.73 -14.05
N HIS A 602 7.78 -3.45 -14.39
CA HIS A 602 7.63 -4.86 -14.16
C HIS A 602 7.68 -5.58 -15.51
N SER A 603 8.87 -5.95 -15.94
CA SER A 603 9.09 -6.57 -17.23
C SER A 603 10.31 -7.50 -17.20
N PRO A 604 10.27 -8.65 -17.89
CA PRO A 604 11.45 -9.49 -18.08
C PRO A 604 12.35 -8.81 -19.13
N LEU A 605 13.18 -7.89 -18.65
CA LEU A 605 14.23 -7.27 -19.46
C LEU A 605 15.48 -8.15 -19.41
N GLU A 606 16.30 -8.11 -20.47
CA GLU A 606 17.66 -8.67 -20.47
C GLU A 606 18.71 -7.60 -20.14
N GLU A 607 18.49 -6.38 -20.63
CA GLU A 607 19.33 -5.20 -20.42
C GLU A 607 18.44 -3.97 -20.17
N MET A 608 18.98 -2.95 -19.51
CA MET A 608 18.33 -1.65 -19.32
C MET A 608 19.03 -0.58 -20.17
N PRO A 609 18.32 0.22 -20.98
CA PRO A 609 18.93 1.26 -21.79
C PRO A 609 19.69 2.32 -20.97
N GLU A 610 20.87 2.71 -21.43
CA GLU A 610 21.67 3.80 -20.83
C GLU A 610 20.95 5.16 -20.93
N GLU A 611 19.98 5.32 -21.82
CA GLU A 611 19.15 6.52 -21.94
C GLU A 611 18.29 6.82 -20.70
N ILE A 612 18.14 5.89 -19.76
CA ILE A 612 17.45 6.17 -18.49
C ILE A 612 18.05 7.38 -17.75
N GLY A 613 19.36 7.63 -17.92
CA GLY A 613 20.03 8.82 -17.37
C GLY A 613 19.55 10.16 -17.94
N TYR A 614 18.73 10.16 -19.00
CA TYR A 614 18.08 11.36 -19.52
C TYR A 614 16.84 11.78 -18.70
N LEU A 615 16.32 10.91 -17.84
CA LEU A 615 15.19 11.19 -16.95
C LEU A 615 15.65 11.94 -15.69
N THR A 616 16.26 13.11 -15.87
CA THR A 616 16.91 13.87 -14.78
C THR A 616 15.97 14.29 -13.65
N HIS A 617 14.66 14.34 -13.91
CA HIS A 617 13.60 14.67 -12.95
C HIS A 617 13.10 13.48 -12.12
N LEU A 618 13.61 12.27 -12.37
CA LEU A 618 13.14 11.05 -11.74
C LEU A 618 13.47 11.03 -10.24
N ARG A 619 12.45 10.77 -9.42
CA ARG A 619 12.51 10.71 -7.94
C ARG A 619 12.21 9.32 -7.40
N TYR A 620 11.42 8.53 -8.12
CA TYR A 620 11.08 7.16 -7.76
C TYR A 620 11.34 6.22 -8.92
N LEU A 621 12.12 5.18 -8.67
CA LEU A 621 12.45 4.15 -9.63
C LEU A 621 12.29 2.78 -8.98
N ASN A 622 11.36 1.99 -9.53
CA ASN A 622 11.12 0.63 -9.06
C ASN A 622 11.25 -0.36 -10.21
N PHE A 623 12.12 -1.35 -10.02
CA PHE A 623 12.32 -2.49 -10.89
C PHE A 623 12.04 -3.76 -10.09
N VAL A 624 10.89 -4.40 -10.35
CA VAL A 624 10.47 -5.64 -9.66
C VAL A 624 10.49 -6.79 -10.66
N LYS A 625 11.07 -7.93 -10.27
CA LYS A 625 11.23 -9.14 -11.12
C LYS A 625 12.04 -8.91 -12.40
N ALA A 626 13.08 -8.06 -12.32
CA ALA A 626 14.08 -8.03 -13.38
C ALA A 626 14.81 -9.39 -13.40
N LEU A 627 14.77 -10.09 -14.54
CA LEU A 627 15.57 -11.29 -14.74
C LEU A 627 17.04 -10.87 -14.85
N MET A 628 17.77 -10.85 -13.73
CA MET A 628 19.24 -10.65 -13.71
C MET A 628 19.77 -9.42 -14.51
N VAL A 629 19.01 -8.33 -14.60
CA VAL A 629 19.40 -7.16 -15.42
C VAL A 629 20.33 -6.23 -14.66
N PRO A 630 21.60 -6.03 -15.06
CA PRO A 630 22.47 -5.05 -14.41
C PRO A 630 21.91 -3.64 -14.55
N LEU A 631 22.05 -2.83 -13.50
CA LEU A 631 21.68 -1.41 -13.58
C LEU A 631 22.71 -0.67 -14.45
N PRO A 632 22.26 0.13 -15.45
CA PRO A 632 23.17 0.82 -16.35
C PRO A 632 23.88 1.96 -15.62
N ARG A 633 25.06 2.34 -16.09
CA ARG A 633 25.91 3.34 -15.40
C ARG A 633 25.23 4.71 -15.33
N SER A 634 24.39 5.03 -16.30
CA SER A 634 23.66 6.29 -16.36
C SER A 634 22.66 6.50 -15.22
N VAL A 635 22.21 5.44 -14.52
CA VAL A 635 21.36 5.58 -13.31
C VAL A 635 22.06 6.43 -12.26
N CYS A 636 23.40 6.39 -12.19
CA CYS A 636 24.21 7.20 -11.28
C CYS A 636 24.14 8.71 -11.56
N ASN A 637 23.52 9.13 -12.67
CA ASN A 637 23.30 10.53 -13.02
C ASN A 637 21.92 11.04 -12.59
N LEU A 638 21.06 10.21 -12.00
CA LEU A 638 19.72 10.60 -11.56
C LEU A 638 19.76 11.30 -10.19
N TYR A 639 20.40 12.47 -10.10
CA TYR A 639 20.70 13.13 -8.82
C TYR A 639 19.47 13.53 -7.98
N HIS A 640 18.28 13.58 -8.59
CA HIS A 640 17.01 13.81 -7.90
C HIS A 640 16.36 12.54 -7.35
N LEU A 641 16.93 11.37 -7.61
CA LEU A 641 16.36 10.10 -7.19
C LEU A 641 16.31 10.01 -5.66
N GLN A 642 15.11 9.73 -5.13
CA GLN A 642 14.80 9.63 -3.71
C GLN A 642 14.51 8.18 -3.29
N PHE A 643 13.90 7.40 -4.17
CA PHE A 643 13.51 6.02 -3.91
C PHE A 643 14.03 5.13 -5.05
N LEU A 644 14.89 4.18 -4.71
CA LEU A 644 15.37 3.15 -5.61
C LEU A 644 15.01 1.78 -5.03
N ILE A 645 14.08 1.10 -5.69
CA ILE A 645 13.69 -0.29 -5.38
C ILE A 645 14.17 -1.16 -6.51
N TYR A 646 15.06 -2.10 -6.20
CA TYR A 646 15.62 -3.02 -7.16
C TYR A 646 15.61 -4.43 -6.54
N ASP A 647 14.48 -5.12 -6.75
CA ASP A 647 14.23 -6.45 -6.21
C ASP A 647 14.54 -7.55 -7.25
N ARG A 648 15.44 -8.45 -6.86
CA ARG A 648 15.93 -9.58 -7.68
C ARG A 648 15.32 -10.90 -7.21
N ASP A 649 15.01 -11.77 -8.18
CA ASP A 649 14.71 -13.17 -7.88
C ASP A 649 16.01 -13.89 -7.46
N ARG A 650 16.12 -14.29 -6.19
CA ARG A 650 17.36 -14.78 -5.53
C ARG A 650 17.85 -16.15 -6.00
N LYS A 651 17.35 -16.67 -7.12
CA LYS A 651 17.55 -18.08 -7.52
C LYS A 651 18.86 -18.36 -8.27
N PHE A 652 19.59 -17.37 -8.78
CA PHE A 652 20.74 -17.63 -9.67
C PHE A 652 21.93 -16.64 -9.47
N SER A 653 23.09 -17.23 -9.14
CA SER A 653 24.51 -16.79 -9.19
C SER A 653 25.04 -15.63 -8.31
N ASP A 654 26.24 -15.86 -7.77
CA ASP A 654 27.10 -14.98 -6.94
C ASP A 654 27.95 -13.94 -7.74
N ASP A 655 27.53 -13.51 -8.94
CA ASP A 655 28.31 -12.52 -9.70
C ASP A 655 28.16 -11.09 -9.13
N ASP A 656 29.30 -10.39 -8.98
CA ASP A 656 29.45 -9.13 -8.22
C ASP A 656 29.15 -7.83 -9.03
N ASP A 657 28.92 -7.90 -10.35
CA ASP A 657 28.99 -6.73 -11.27
C ASP A 657 27.63 -6.08 -11.66
N PHE A 658 26.57 -6.24 -10.85
CA PHE A 658 25.22 -5.75 -11.23
C PHE A 658 24.89 -4.32 -10.82
N LEU A 659 25.61 -3.77 -9.84
CA LEU A 659 25.42 -2.39 -9.40
C LEU A 659 26.53 -1.50 -9.98
N PRO A 660 26.20 -0.34 -10.57
CA PRO A 660 27.22 0.56 -11.06
C PRO A 660 28.03 1.13 -9.88
N SER A 661 29.36 1.15 -10.02
CA SER A 661 30.30 1.57 -8.97
C SER A 661 30.12 3.01 -8.48
N GLU A 662 29.41 3.85 -9.24
CA GLU A 662 29.14 5.25 -8.92
C GLU A 662 27.74 5.49 -8.34
N LEU A 663 27.01 4.44 -7.91
CA LEU A 663 25.66 4.59 -7.34
C LEU A 663 25.65 5.50 -6.10
N ASN A 664 26.79 5.61 -5.40
CA ASN A 664 27.01 6.52 -4.28
C ASN A 664 26.99 8.02 -4.65
N ASN A 665 26.87 8.37 -5.94
CA ASN A 665 26.60 9.73 -6.39
C ASN A 665 25.17 10.18 -6.07
N LEU A 666 24.23 9.26 -5.83
CA LEU A 666 22.80 9.53 -5.63
C LEU A 666 22.49 10.02 -4.19
N ARG A 667 23.06 11.16 -3.81
CA ARG A 667 23.03 11.67 -2.41
C ARG A 667 21.65 12.07 -1.87
N ASN A 668 20.65 12.19 -2.74
CA ASN A 668 19.26 12.50 -2.36
C ASN A 668 18.40 11.26 -2.11
N LEU A 669 18.99 10.05 -2.19
CA LEU A 669 18.28 8.81 -1.87
C LEU A 669 17.86 8.81 -0.40
N HIS A 670 16.56 8.61 -0.17
CA HIS A 670 15.94 8.39 1.13
C HIS A 670 15.63 6.91 1.38
N TYR A 671 15.38 6.13 0.32
CA TYR A 671 15.10 4.70 0.39
C TYR A 671 15.92 3.95 -0.64
N LEU A 672 16.55 2.85 -0.20
CA LEU A 672 17.30 1.95 -1.05
C LEU A 672 17.02 0.50 -0.66
N GLU A 673 16.43 -0.23 -1.60
CA GLU A 673 16.23 -1.67 -1.50
C GLU A 673 17.01 -2.37 -2.61
N LEU A 674 17.96 -3.22 -2.20
CA LEU A 674 18.86 -3.94 -3.07
C LEU A 674 18.85 -5.42 -2.70
N SER A 675 18.45 -6.29 -3.63
CA SER A 675 18.55 -7.75 -3.47
C SER A 675 19.96 -8.29 -3.87
N SER A 676 21.03 -7.57 -3.52
CA SER A 676 22.43 -7.87 -3.91
C SER A 676 23.44 -7.64 -2.77
N PRO A 677 24.60 -8.33 -2.75
CA PRO A 677 25.50 -8.48 -1.59
C PRO A 677 26.31 -7.24 -1.14
N GLY A 678 25.81 -6.03 -1.41
CA GLY A 678 26.33 -4.78 -0.85
C GLY A 678 26.63 -3.71 -1.89
N MET A 679 26.54 -2.45 -1.46
CA MET A 679 26.87 -1.28 -2.28
C MET A 679 28.16 -0.63 -1.76
N TYR A 680 29.11 -0.38 -2.66
CA TYR A 680 30.39 0.27 -2.33
C TYR A 680 30.20 1.71 -1.83
N GLU A 681 30.82 2.03 -0.68
CA GLU A 681 30.80 3.34 -0.02
C GLU A 681 29.39 3.89 0.21
N ILE A 682 28.50 3.03 0.74
CA ILE A 682 27.12 3.42 1.06
C ILE A 682 27.05 4.57 2.08
N GLY A 683 28.10 4.76 2.88
CA GLY A 683 28.24 5.86 3.85
C GLY A 683 28.28 7.25 3.22
N LYS A 684 28.30 7.37 1.89
CA LYS A 684 28.13 8.65 1.18
C LYS A 684 26.67 9.07 0.99
N LEU A 685 25.73 8.15 1.18
CA LEU A 685 24.28 8.39 1.04
C LEU A 685 23.70 8.93 2.36
N ASN A 686 24.15 10.11 2.79
CA ASN A 686 23.83 10.64 4.12
C ASN A 686 22.34 10.96 4.33
N SER A 687 21.56 11.12 3.26
CA SER A 687 20.12 11.39 3.30
C SER A 687 19.28 10.12 3.47
N LEU A 688 19.91 8.93 3.45
CA LEU A 688 19.20 7.66 3.47
C LEU A 688 18.49 7.46 4.82
N GLN A 689 17.19 7.18 4.76
CA GLN A 689 16.32 6.97 5.92
C GLN A 689 16.03 5.48 6.13
N GLU A 690 16.02 4.69 5.07
CA GLU A 690 15.75 3.26 5.14
C GLU A 690 16.78 2.50 4.31
N LEU A 691 17.48 1.59 4.98
CA LEU A 691 18.47 0.71 4.39
C LEU A 691 18.12 -0.74 4.70
N ASP A 692 17.66 -1.46 3.68
CA ASP A 692 17.19 -2.85 3.82
C ASP A 692 18.28 -3.91 3.68
N GLY A 693 19.55 -3.51 3.49
CA GLY A 693 20.67 -4.43 3.59
C GLY A 693 22.03 -3.77 3.49
N LEU A 694 22.75 -3.67 4.62
CA LEU A 694 24.21 -3.52 4.64
C LEU A 694 24.85 -4.89 4.81
N TYR A 695 25.52 -5.38 3.78
CA TYR A 695 26.33 -6.59 3.85
C TYR A 695 27.73 -6.24 4.33
N VAL A 696 28.04 -6.54 5.59
CA VAL A 696 29.34 -6.23 6.16
C VAL A 696 30.37 -7.18 5.57
N GLN A 697 31.43 -6.61 5.00
CA GLN A 697 32.57 -7.35 4.48
C GLN A 697 33.87 -6.73 4.98
N ASN A 698 34.93 -7.54 5.04
CA ASN A 698 36.26 -7.02 5.31
C ASN A 698 36.92 -6.43 4.05
N LEU A 699 36.20 -5.56 3.36
CA LEU A 699 36.66 -4.84 2.18
C LEU A 699 36.33 -3.35 2.35
N ALA A 700 37.30 -2.48 2.06
CA ALA A 700 37.09 -1.04 2.15
C ALA A 700 35.84 -0.63 1.33
N GLY A 701 35.00 0.26 1.88
CA GLY A 701 33.72 0.65 1.26
C GLY A 701 32.54 -0.28 1.57
N TYR A 702 32.76 -1.45 2.17
CA TYR A 702 31.72 -2.39 2.64
C TYR A 702 31.78 -2.64 4.16
N ARG A 703 32.65 -1.91 4.85
CA ARG A 703 32.86 -2.04 6.30
C ARG A 703 31.72 -1.36 7.06
N ILE A 704 31.55 -1.79 8.30
CA ILE A 704 30.53 -1.25 9.21
C ILE A 704 30.70 0.25 9.53
N GLU A 705 31.92 0.77 9.39
CA GLU A 705 32.24 2.20 9.57
C GLU A 705 31.60 3.12 8.52
N GLU A 706 31.11 2.59 7.41
CA GLU A 706 30.31 3.35 6.44
C GLU A 706 29.03 3.93 7.08
N LEU A 707 28.51 3.31 8.14
CA LEU A 707 27.34 3.81 8.86
C LEU A 707 27.64 5.03 9.74
N GLU A 708 28.91 5.40 9.96
CA GLU A 708 29.32 6.39 10.97
C GLU A 708 28.55 7.72 10.86
N HIS A 709 28.31 8.20 9.65
CA HIS A 709 27.69 9.51 9.39
C HIS A 709 26.25 9.46 8.87
N MET A 710 25.65 8.26 8.80
CA MET A 710 24.28 8.06 8.29
C MET A 710 23.22 8.30 9.37
N ASN A 711 23.13 9.53 9.86
CA ASN A 711 22.29 9.88 11.03
C ASN A 711 20.79 10.02 10.73
N GLU A 712 20.41 10.10 9.45
CA GLU A 712 19.00 10.18 9.02
C GLU A 712 18.30 8.81 8.99
N LEU A 713 19.04 7.71 9.21
CA LEU A 713 18.52 6.35 9.22
C LEU A 713 17.44 6.15 10.29
N ARG A 714 16.31 5.60 9.84
CA ARG A 714 15.12 5.18 10.62
C ARG A 714 14.96 3.67 10.65
N LYS A 715 15.26 3.00 9.54
CA LYS A 715 15.28 1.54 9.41
C LYS A 715 16.63 1.08 8.89
N LEU A 716 17.19 0.07 9.55
CA LEU A 716 18.48 -0.51 9.17
C LEU A 716 18.45 -2.03 9.31
N VAL A 717 18.90 -2.72 8.27
CA VAL A 717 19.21 -4.16 8.28
C VAL A 717 20.71 -4.32 8.07
N ILE A 718 21.39 -5.01 9.00
CA ILE A 718 22.82 -5.35 8.90
C ILE A 718 22.94 -6.86 8.72
N TYR A 719 23.53 -7.27 7.61
CA TYR A 719 23.88 -8.65 7.29
C TYR A 719 25.35 -8.91 7.60
N PHE A 720 25.60 -10.11 8.12
CA PHE A 720 26.93 -10.62 8.45
C PHE A 720 27.76 -9.69 9.36
N PRO A 721 27.19 -9.11 10.44
CA PRO A 721 27.94 -8.21 11.33
C PRO A 721 29.19 -8.88 11.93
N GLU A 722 29.26 -10.21 11.99
CA GLU A 722 30.42 -10.99 12.39
C GLU A 722 31.65 -10.84 11.47
N ASN A 723 31.50 -10.28 10.27
CA ASN A 723 32.61 -10.10 9.32
C ASN A 723 33.53 -8.91 9.65
N VAL A 724 33.30 -8.20 10.76
CA VAL A 724 34.24 -7.16 11.23
C VAL A 724 35.60 -7.77 11.61
N GLU A 725 36.70 -7.05 11.42
CA GLU A 725 38.07 -7.54 11.74
C GLU A 725 38.30 -7.69 13.24
N ASP A 726 37.86 -6.70 14.02
CA ASP A 726 37.85 -6.69 15.48
C ASP A 726 36.41 -6.44 15.93
N ALA A 727 35.93 -7.19 16.93
CA ALA A 727 34.60 -7.01 17.48
C ALA A 727 34.33 -5.57 17.96
N LYS A 728 35.37 -4.85 18.41
CA LYS A 728 35.27 -3.44 18.79
C LYS A 728 34.95 -2.53 17.60
N ASP A 729 35.35 -2.89 16.39
CA ASP A 729 35.09 -2.07 15.20
C ASP A 729 33.59 -1.96 14.89
N ALA A 730 32.77 -2.88 15.41
CA ALA A 730 31.31 -2.75 15.31
C ALA A 730 30.78 -1.45 15.93
N CYS A 731 31.47 -0.87 16.93
CA CYS A 731 31.07 0.42 17.52
C CYS A 731 31.23 1.61 16.56
N LYS A 732 32.03 1.46 15.50
CA LYS A 732 32.19 2.49 14.44
C LYS A 732 30.90 2.75 13.68
N ALA A 733 29.92 1.84 13.72
CA ALA A 733 28.58 2.11 13.20
C ALA A 733 27.88 3.30 13.89
N LYS A 734 28.30 3.66 15.12
CA LYS A 734 27.68 4.71 15.94
C LYS A 734 26.15 4.59 15.99
N LEU A 735 25.64 3.38 16.22
CA LEU A 735 24.19 3.14 16.33
C LEU A 735 23.58 3.90 17.51
N CYS A 736 24.36 4.14 18.56
CA CYS A 736 23.99 4.92 19.73
C CYS A 736 23.80 6.42 19.45
N ASP A 737 24.31 6.95 18.34
CA ASP A 737 24.15 8.37 17.97
C ASP A 737 22.93 8.60 17.05
N LYS A 738 22.35 7.52 16.48
CA LYS A 738 21.27 7.57 15.48
C LYS A 738 19.90 7.72 16.12
N ARG A 739 19.55 8.93 16.53
CA ARG A 739 18.30 9.27 17.23
C ARG A 739 17.03 8.93 16.44
N ASN A 740 17.12 8.98 15.11
CA ASN A 740 16.00 8.70 14.21
C ASN A 740 15.75 7.20 14.00
N LEU A 741 16.69 6.33 14.41
CA LEU A 741 16.62 4.89 14.18
C LEU A 741 15.55 4.25 15.06
N THR A 742 14.46 3.79 14.45
CA THR A 742 13.34 3.12 15.13
C THR A 742 13.31 1.63 14.88
N ASP A 743 13.89 1.14 13.78
CA ASP A 743 13.81 -0.25 13.35
C ASP A 743 15.22 -0.78 13.03
N LEU A 744 15.68 -1.78 13.79
CA LEU A 744 16.99 -2.41 13.62
C LEU A 744 16.81 -3.92 13.45
N SER A 745 17.37 -4.47 12.37
CA SER A 745 17.47 -5.91 12.14
C SER A 745 18.94 -6.30 11.97
N LEU A 746 19.36 -7.34 12.67
CA LEU A 746 20.71 -7.88 12.63
C LEU A 746 20.62 -9.35 12.21
N GLU A 747 21.30 -9.69 11.12
CA GLU A 747 21.18 -10.96 10.41
C GLU A 747 22.57 -11.60 10.33
N TRP A 748 22.85 -12.58 11.19
CA TRP A 748 24.13 -13.30 11.19
C TRP A 748 24.16 -14.37 10.10
N GLY A 749 25.36 -14.69 9.63
CA GLY A 749 25.60 -15.78 8.71
C GLY A 749 25.62 -17.15 9.37
N SER A 750 25.51 -18.19 8.53
CA SER A 750 25.50 -19.59 8.94
C SER A 750 26.89 -20.20 9.16
N LEU A 751 27.96 -19.39 9.16
CA LEU A 751 29.33 -19.89 9.30
C LEU A 751 29.63 -20.31 10.76
N GLU A 752 30.38 -21.40 10.92
CA GLU A 752 30.79 -22.00 12.20
C GLU A 752 31.88 -21.19 12.92
N LEU A 753 31.68 -19.88 13.09
CA LEU A 753 32.58 -19.02 13.86
C LEU A 753 32.32 -19.11 15.37
N ILE A 754 33.36 -18.82 16.15
CA ILE A 754 33.46 -18.98 17.61
C ILE A 754 32.40 -18.14 18.34
N ASP A 755 31.55 -18.77 19.16
CA ASP A 755 30.43 -18.17 19.91
C ASP A 755 30.77 -16.84 20.62
N HIS A 756 31.94 -16.76 21.27
CA HIS A 756 32.36 -15.55 22.02
C HIS A 756 32.65 -14.33 21.15
N TYR A 757 33.00 -14.54 19.87
CA TYR A 757 33.24 -13.43 18.95
C TYR A 757 31.92 -12.73 18.60
N HIS A 758 30.87 -13.50 18.30
CA HIS A 758 29.54 -12.97 18.01
C HIS A 758 29.00 -12.16 19.18
N GLU A 759 29.19 -12.63 20.42
CA GLU A 759 28.81 -11.90 21.63
C GLU A 759 29.50 -10.53 21.72
N ASN A 760 30.81 -10.50 21.50
CA ASN A 760 31.57 -9.25 21.55
C ASN A 760 31.17 -8.27 20.44
N VAL A 761 30.85 -8.76 19.24
CA VAL A 761 30.34 -7.93 18.14
C VAL A 761 28.99 -7.33 18.53
N LEU A 762 28.06 -8.15 19.03
CA LEU A 762 26.74 -7.71 19.46
C LEU A 762 26.80 -6.68 20.60
N ASP A 763 27.73 -6.86 21.55
CA ASP A 763 27.96 -5.90 22.64
C ASP A 763 28.33 -4.50 22.13
N ASN A 764 29.04 -4.41 21.00
CA ASN A 764 29.49 -3.16 20.40
C ASN A 764 28.46 -2.55 19.42
N LEU A 765 27.35 -3.23 19.13
CA LEU A 765 26.24 -2.74 18.29
C LEU A 765 25.11 -2.10 19.12
N GLN A 766 25.47 -1.28 20.12
CA GLN A 766 24.49 -0.63 21.00
C GLN A 766 23.63 0.40 20.23
N PRO A 767 22.30 0.24 20.17
CA PRO A 767 21.41 1.21 19.53
C PRO A 767 21.12 2.43 20.41
N HIS A 768 20.61 3.50 19.80
CA HIS A 768 20.03 4.63 20.53
C HIS A 768 18.73 4.18 21.25
N SER A 769 18.42 4.79 22.40
CA SER A 769 17.24 4.45 23.21
C SER A 769 15.89 4.75 22.55
N CYS A 770 15.88 5.35 21.36
CA CYS A 770 14.65 5.63 20.59
C CYS A 770 14.19 4.43 19.76
N LEU A 771 14.96 3.33 19.76
CA LEU A 771 14.65 2.12 19.03
C LEU A 771 13.31 1.53 19.49
N LYS A 772 12.45 1.20 18.52
CA LYS A 772 11.10 0.63 18.73
C LYS A 772 10.98 -0.82 18.29
N LYS A 773 11.70 -1.23 17.24
CA LYS A 773 11.67 -2.60 16.73
C LYS A 773 13.09 -3.16 16.67
N LEU A 774 13.28 -4.34 17.26
CA LEU A 774 14.53 -5.08 17.20
C LEU A 774 14.29 -6.48 16.63
N LYS A 775 15.09 -6.86 15.64
CA LYS A 775 15.15 -8.22 15.12
C LYS A 775 16.58 -8.73 15.15
N ILE A 776 16.77 -9.96 15.64
CA ILE A 776 18.05 -10.67 15.65
C ILE A 776 17.79 -12.07 15.11
N ASN A 777 18.53 -12.47 14.09
CA ASN A 777 18.37 -13.74 13.42
C ASN A 777 19.70 -14.49 13.27
N SER A 778 19.68 -15.81 13.44
CA SER A 778 20.84 -16.69 13.30
C SER A 778 22.02 -16.36 14.23
N PHE A 779 21.78 -15.68 15.35
CA PHE A 779 22.83 -15.34 16.33
C PHE A 779 23.29 -16.57 17.12
N LYS A 780 24.57 -16.92 17.01
CA LYS A 780 25.17 -18.11 17.64
C LYS A 780 25.84 -17.87 18.99
N GLY A 781 25.77 -16.67 19.57
CA GLY A 781 26.31 -16.42 20.91
C GLY A 781 25.45 -17.01 22.03
N ALA A 782 26.06 -17.33 23.18
CA ALA A 782 25.38 -18.02 24.27
C ALA A 782 24.62 -17.08 25.23
N ARG A 783 24.95 -15.79 25.21
CA ARG A 783 24.35 -14.74 26.05
C ARG A 783 23.84 -13.55 25.24
N SER A 784 22.99 -12.77 25.89
CA SER A 784 22.56 -11.46 25.41
C SER A 784 23.67 -10.43 25.43
N ALA A 785 23.49 -9.38 24.63
CA ALA A 785 24.34 -8.19 24.68
C ALA A 785 24.24 -7.48 26.03
N ILE A 786 25.33 -6.86 26.49
CA ILE A 786 25.38 -6.08 27.73
C ILE A 786 24.31 -4.98 27.74
N TRP A 787 24.13 -4.27 26.61
CA TRP A 787 23.13 -3.21 26.50
C TRP A 787 21.68 -3.71 26.54
N MET A 788 21.41 -4.96 26.16
CA MET A 788 20.07 -5.57 26.25
C MET A 788 19.66 -5.85 27.71
N ASN A 789 20.64 -5.96 28.61
CA ASN A 789 20.37 -6.19 30.03
C ASN A 789 20.14 -4.88 30.80
N ASN A 790 20.25 -3.71 30.14
CA ASN A 790 19.94 -2.41 30.71
C ASN A 790 18.58 -1.90 30.22
N VAL A 791 17.57 -2.03 31.06
CA VAL A 791 16.17 -1.67 30.74
C VAL A 791 16.00 -0.22 30.28
N HIS A 792 16.81 0.71 30.78
CA HIS A 792 16.74 2.12 30.35
C HIS A 792 17.17 2.32 28.89
N LEU A 793 18.06 1.47 28.36
CA LEU A 793 18.52 1.57 26.97
C LEU A 793 17.50 1.01 25.98
N ILE A 794 16.66 0.08 26.42
CA ILE A 794 15.71 -0.65 25.56
C ILE A 794 14.23 -0.37 25.91
N SER A 795 13.95 0.61 26.78
CA SER A 795 12.61 0.85 27.33
C SER A 795 11.56 1.19 26.28
N ASN A 796 11.95 1.78 25.14
CA ASN A 796 11.06 2.19 24.06
C ASN A 796 10.75 1.08 23.04
N LEU A 797 11.28 -0.13 23.22
CA LEU A 797 10.98 -1.26 22.33
C LEU A 797 9.50 -1.64 22.42
N GLU A 798 8.84 -1.63 21.27
CA GLU A 798 7.45 -2.06 21.06
C GLU A 798 7.39 -3.46 20.43
N TYR A 799 8.41 -3.87 19.69
CA TYR A 799 8.47 -5.14 18.95
C TYR A 799 9.85 -5.80 19.07
N ILE A 800 9.88 -7.09 19.41
CA ILE A 800 11.10 -7.90 19.45
C ILE A 800 10.85 -9.22 18.70
N ARG A 801 11.78 -9.60 17.81
CA ARG A 801 11.83 -10.92 17.19
C ARG A 801 13.25 -11.49 17.28
N LEU A 802 13.36 -12.66 17.92
CA LEU A 802 14.58 -13.45 17.97
C LEU A 802 14.33 -14.78 17.24
N GLU A 803 15.19 -15.14 16.30
CA GLU A 803 15.02 -16.31 15.43
C GLU A 803 16.36 -17.04 15.21
N ASP A 804 16.36 -18.37 15.17
CA ASP A 804 17.56 -19.22 14.96
C ASP A 804 18.74 -18.86 15.89
N CYS A 805 18.41 -18.49 17.13
CA CYS A 805 19.40 -18.09 18.14
C CYS A 805 19.83 -19.30 18.98
N SER A 806 20.48 -20.27 18.33
CA SER A 806 20.53 -21.66 18.81
C SER A 806 21.26 -21.89 20.14
N ALA A 807 22.32 -21.12 20.42
CA ALA A 807 23.14 -21.26 21.63
C ALA A 807 22.68 -20.39 22.81
N TRP A 808 21.70 -19.51 22.60
CA TRP A 808 21.32 -18.47 23.57
C TRP A 808 20.61 -19.10 24.77
N LYS A 809 21.16 -18.95 25.98
CA LYS A 809 20.68 -19.65 27.19
C LYS A 809 19.69 -18.87 28.04
N THR A 810 19.85 -17.55 28.11
CA THR A 810 19.09 -16.69 29.02
C THR A 810 18.59 -15.44 28.29
N LEU A 811 17.29 -15.17 28.37
CA LEU A 811 16.68 -14.00 27.76
C LEU A 811 16.89 -12.74 28.62
N PRO A 812 17.10 -11.56 28.01
CA PRO A 812 17.16 -10.28 28.70
C PRO A 812 15.86 -9.94 29.44
N PRO A 813 15.85 -8.90 30.30
CA PRO A 813 14.67 -8.50 31.08
C PRO A 813 13.56 -7.81 30.24
N PHE A 814 13.17 -8.40 29.11
CA PHE A 814 12.09 -7.92 28.24
C PHE A 814 10.74 -7.79 28.95
N TRP A 815 10.56 -8.55 30.02
CA TRP A 815 9.39 -8.53 30.89
C TRP A 815 9.20 -7.21 31.65
N GLN A 816 10.24 -6.38 31.78
CA GLN A 816 10.18 -5.05 32.40
C GLN A 816 9.78 -3.94 31.42
N LEU A 817 9.70 -4.24 30.11
CA LEU A 817 9.56 -3.20 29.09
C LEU A 817 8.14 -2.61 29.08
N PRO A 818 7.98 -1.28 29.29
CA PRO A 818 6.67 -0.66 29.44
C PRO A 818 5.87 -0.58 28.13
N PHE A 819 6.55 -0.57 26.98
CA PHE A 819 5.91 -0.36 25.68
C PHE A 819 5.92 -1.61 24.78
N LEU A 820 6.48 -2.73 25.24
CA LEU A 820 6.58 -3.96 24.44
C LEU A 820 5.19 -4.54 24.16
N LYS A 821 4.76 -4.51 22.90
CA LYS A 821 3.46 -5.02 22.44
C LYS A 821 3.58 -6.40 21.79
N SER A 822 4.71 -6.72 21.17
CA SER A 822 4.87 -8.00 20.47
C SER A 822 6.24 -8.63 20.70
N LEU A 823 6.22 -9.90 21.09
CA LEU A 823 7.42 -10.70 21.34
C LEU A 823 7.35 -12.02 20.56
N TYR A 824 8.34 -12.25 19.71
CA TYR A 824 8.50 -13.46 18.90
C TYR A 824 9.84 -14.13 19.25
N LEU A 825 9.78 -15.39 19.68
CA LEU A 825 10.95 -16.20 20.05
C LEU A 825 10.87 -17.52 19.30
N HIS A 826 11.68 -17.69 18.26
CA HIS A 826 11.63 -18.85 17.37
C HIS A 826 12.97 -19.57 17.31
N ASP A 827 12.95 -20.90 17.35
CA ASP A 827 14.12 -21.76 17.15
C ASP A 827 15.29 -21.36 18.08
N MET A 828 15.01 -21.37 19.38
CA MET A 828 15.99 -21.05 20.43
C MET A 828 16.07 -22.21 21.43
N PRO A 829 16.57 -23.40 21.02
CA PRO A 829 16.47 -24.63 21.78
C PRO A 829 17.14 -24.62 23.16
N GLU A 830 18.18 -23.80 23.37
CA GLU A 830 18.92 -23.73 24.66
C GLU A 830 18.36 -22.72 25.66
N VAL A 831 17.37 -21.91 25.28
CA VAL A 831 16.78 -20.89 26.17
C VAL A 831 16.09 -21.58 27.34
N LYS A 832 16.50 -21.23 28.57
CA LYS A 832 15.91 -21.76 29.81
C LYS A 832 14.80 -20.90 30.39
N GLY A 833 14.80 -19.59 30.08
CA GLY A 833 13.83 -18.61 30.58
C GLY A 833 14.40 -17.19 30.59
N PHE A 834 13.63 -16.25 31.16
CA PHE A 834 14.04 -14.86 31.39
C PHE A 834 14.94 -14.75 32.64
N ASP A 835 15.98 -13.90 32.59
CA ASP A 835 16.80 -13.60 33.76
C ASP A 835 15.93 -12.97 34.87
N TYR A 836 16.07 -13.48 36.10
CA TYR A 836 15.32 -13.05 37.27
C TYR A 836 16.23 -12.27 38.23
N LYS A 837 16.08 -10.94 38.25
CA LYS A 837 16.74 -10.06 39.24
C LYS A 837 15.76 -8.99 39.72
N PHE A 838 14.92 -9.32 40.70
CA PHE A 838 14.13 -8.30 41.43
C PHE A 838 14.97 -7.72 42.57
N HIS A 839 14.82 -6.42 42.82
CA HIS A 839 15.14 -5.83 44.11
C HIS A 839 13.87 -5.90 44.99
N GLU A 840 14.01 -6.24 46.28
CA GLU A 840 12.96 -6.73 47.20
C GLU A 840 11.77 -5.79 47.50
N ASN A 841 11.50 -4.74 46.73
CA ASN A 841 10.45 -3.76 47.06
C ASN A 841 9.51 -3.31 45.93
N ASP A 842 9.61 -3.84 44.71
CA ASP A 842 8.75 -3.36 43.63
C ASP A 842 7.57 -4.31 43.34
N LYS A 843 6.34 -3.82 43.51
CA LYS A 843 5.13 -4.41 42.89
C LYS A 843 5.16 -4.16 41.37
N ILE A 844 6.06 -4.84 40.65
CA ILE A 844 6.21 -4.65 39.19
C ILE A 844 5.14 -5.45 38.45
N ARG A 845 4.44 -4.79 37.52
CA ARG A 845 3.63 -5.46 36.50
C ARG A 845 4.56 -6.09 35.48
N VAL A 846 4.56 -7.42 35.41
CA VAL A 846 5.28 -8.18 34.39
C VAL A 846 4.56 -7.99 33.03
N PHE A 847 5.31 -7.76 31.95
CA PHE A 847 4.80 -7.55 30.59
C PHE A 847 3.57 -6.61 30.53
N PRO A 848 3.69 -5.34 30.98
CA PRO A 848 2.54 -4.47 31.20
C PRO A 848 1.71 -4.15 29.95
N SER A 849 2.32 -4.20 28.76
CA SER A 849 1.70 -3.81 27.49
C SER A 849 1.73 -4.91 26.41
N LEU A 850 2.17 -6.13 26.75
CA LEU A 850 2.35 -7.19 25.76
C LEU A 850 0.99 -7.67 25.24
N GLU A 851 0.76 -7.55 23.94
CA GLU A 851 -0.48 -7.93 23.24
C GLU A 851 -0.31 -9.27 22.51
N VAL A 852 0.88 -9.52 21.93
CA VAL A 852 1.17 -10.72 21.14
C VAL A 852 2.43 -11.41 21.66
N LEU A 853 2.29 -12.70 22.00
CA LEU A 853 3.39 -13.58 22.36
C LEU A 853 3.40 -14.81 21.45
N HIS A 854 4.52 -15.03 20.78
CA HIS A 854 4.74 -16.21 19.94
C HIS A 854 6.05 -16.90 20.34
N ILE A 855 5.96 -18.15 20.77
CA ILE A 855 7.10 -18.98 21.14
C ILE A 855 7.05 -20.26 20.32
N HIS A 856 8.13 -20.55 19.61
CA HIS A 856 8.26 -21.72 18.74
C HIS A 856 9.63 -22.37 18.93
N GLN A 857 9.66 -23.68 19.20
CA GLN A 857 10.89 -24.48 19.37
C GLN A 857 11.84 -24.02 20.50
N LEU A 858 11.31 -23.58 21.64
CA LEU A 858 12.11 -23.34 22.87
C LEU A 858 12.13 -24.62 23.72
N LYS A 859 13.01 -25.57 23.36
CA LYS A 859 13.02 -26.94 23.90
C LYS A 859 13.51 -27.02 25.35
N ALA A 860 14.47 -26.21 25.76
CA ALA A 860 15.04 -26.21 27.12
C ALA A 860 14.30 -25.31 28.11
N MET A 861 13.27 -24.58 27.67
CA MET A 861 12.55 -23.64 28.52
C MET A 861 11.62 -24.42 29.46
N GLU A 862 11.94 -24.43 30.75
CA GLU A 862 11.16 -25.10 31.79
C GLU A 862 10.20 -24.12 32.46
N ASP A 863 10.65 -22.91 32.78
CA ASP A 863 9.86 -21.87 33.43
C ASP A 863 10.02 -20.54 32.68
N TRP A 864 9.11 -19.61 32.94
CA TRP A 864 9.19 -18.23 32.45
C TRP A 864 10.41 -17.51 33.03
N PHE A 865 10.79 -17.77 34.29
CA PHE A 865 11.89 -17.09 34.96
C PHE A 865 12.93 -18.06 35.53
N ILE A 866 14.21 -17.76 35.29
CA ILE A 866 15.34 -18.52 35.85
C ILE A 866 15.48 -18.10 37.33
N ALA A 867 14.75 -18.79 38.21
CA ALA A 867 14.73 -18.68 39.69
C ALA A 867 13.64 -17.77 40.33
N THR A 868 12.37 -18.23 40.38
CA THR A 868 11.42 -17.73 41.38
C THR A 868 10.55 -18.74 42.12
N ALA A 869 10.33 -18.42 43.40
CA ALA A 869 9.33 -18.96 44.32
C ALA A 869 8.18 -17.97 44.61
N ALA A 870 7.99 -16.93 43.78
CA ALA A 870 6.98 -15.89 44.01
C ALA A 870 5.72 -16.11 43.15
N ALA A 871 4.55 -16.04 43.80
CA ALA A 871 3.25 -16.09 43.13
C ALA A 871 2.94 -14.73 42.47
N TYR A 872 2.93 -14.68 41.15
CA TYR A 872 2.46 -13.52 40.38
C TYR A 872 0.93 -13.58 40.21
N GLU A 873 0.21 -12.50 40.51
CA GLU A 873 -1.24 -12.45 40.28
C GLU A 873 -1.59 -12.51 38.77
N CYS A 874 -0.82 -11.84 37.91
CA CYS A 874 -1.00 -11.87 36.45
C CYS A 874 0.29 -11.52 35.70
N LEU A 875 0.82 -12.45 34.91
CA LEU A 875 2.03 -12.25 34.09
C LEU A 875 1.79 -11.40 32.84
N PHE A 876 0.57 -11.41 32.31
CA PHE A 876 0.26 -10.91 30.96
C PHE A 876 -1.05 -10.11 30.93
N PRO A 877 -1.09 -8.90 31.51
CA PRO A 877 -2.33 -8.13 31.69
C PRO A 877 -2.99 -7.64 30.38
N CYS A 878 -2.23 -7.52 29.29
CA CYS A 878 -2.72 -6.98 28.01
C CYS A 878 -2.74 -7.98 26.86
N LEU A 879 -2.41 -9.25 27.10
CA LEU A 879 -2.18 -10.23 26.05
C LEU A 879 -3.48 -10.64 25.37
N THR A 880 -3.55 -10.44 24.05
CA THR A 880 -4.70 -10.77 23.20
C THR A 880 -4.43 -12.02 22.36
N LYS A 881 -3.18 -12.28 21.99
CA LYS A 881 -2.79 -13.47 21.22
C LYS A 881 -1.61 -14.20 21.86
N LEU A 882 -1.82 -15.48 22.17
CA LEU A 882 -0.78 -16.41 22.62
C LEU A 882 -0.65 -17.56 21.61
N CYS A 883 0.57 -17.79 21.13
CA CYS A 883 0.89 -18.94 20.28
C CYS A 883 2.14 -19.66 20.81
N LEU A 884 1.99 -20.94 21.13
CA LEU A 884 3.04 -21.80 21.67
C LEU A 884 3.15 -23.06 20.81
N GLU A 885 4.32 -23.31 20.25
CA GLU A 885 4.58 -24.46 19.38
C GLU A 885 5.91 -25.14 19.73
N ASP A 886 5.92 -26.46 19.85
CA ASP A 886 7.13 -27.27 20.06
C ASP A 886 7.97 -26.85 21.30
N CYS A 887 7.31 -26.52 22.41
CA CYS A 887 7.93 -26.20 23.71
C CYS A 887 7.55 -27.26 24.75
N PRO A 888 8.19 -28.45 24.74
CA PRO A 888 7.74 -29.62 25.50
C PRO A 888 7.95 -29.50 27.01
N ASN A 889 8.89 -28.69 27.49
CA ASN A 889 9.25 -28.61 28.91
C ASN A 889 8.61 -27.42 29.65
N LEU A 890 7.96 -26.51 28.92
CA LEU A 890 7.43 -25.27 29.47
C LEU A 890 6.31 -25.54 30.48
N LEU A 891 6.41 -25.01 31.69
CA LEU A 891 5.37 -25.08 32.71
C LEU A 891 4.12 -24.27 32.32
N GLU A 892 2.98 -24.67 32.89
CA GLU A 892 1.70 -24.01 32.66
C GLU A 892 1.71 -22.55 33.14
N LEU A 893 0.82 -21.73 32.55
CA LEU A 893 0.63 -20.35 33.00
C LEU A 893 0.07 -20.29 34.44
N PRO A 894 0.57 -19.38 35.29
CA PRO A 894 0.08 -19.24 36.66
C PRO A 894 -1.35 -18.68 36.74
N SER A 895 -1.77 -17.86 35.78
CA SER A 895 -3.13 -17.33 35.69
C SER A 895 -3.53 -17.00 34.25
N CYS A 896 -4.84 -16.92 33.99
CA CYS A 896 -5.37 -16.61 32.67
C CYS A 896 -5.12 -15.14 32.32
N PRO A 897 -4.55 -14.82 31.13
CA PRO A 897 -4.48 -13.45 30.65
C PRO A 897 -5.89 -12.90 30.43
N PRO A 898 -6.25 -11.73 30.99
CA PRO A 898 -7.63 -11.25 31.04
C PRO A 898 -8.18 -10.78 29.69
N LYS A 899 -7.32 -10.42 28.74
CA LYS A 899 -7.71 -9.91 27.40
C LYS A 899 -7.50 -10.95 26.28
N LEU A 900 -7.30 -12.22 26.62
CA LEU A 900 -6.95 -13.24 25.63
C LEU A 900 -8.10 -13.50 24.65
N GLU A 901 -7.86 -13.24 23.37
CA GLU A 901 -8.81 -13.43 22.27
C GLU A 901 -8.45 -14.65 21.40
N LYS A 902 -7.17 -15.00 21.34
CA LYS A 902 -6.68 -16.10 20.50
C LYS A 902 -5.60 -16.91 21.20
N LEU A 903 -5.80 -18.23 21.25
CA LEU A 903 -4.87 -19.20 21.82
C LEU A 903 -4.56 -20.30 20.79
N GLU A 904 -3.29 -20.43 20.42
CA GLU A 904 -2.78 -21.51 19.55
C GLU A 904 -1.71 -22.29 20.33
N ILE A 905 -1.94 -23.58 20.56
CA ILE A 905 -1.03 -24.47 21.29
C ILE A 905 -0.79 -25.71 20.42
N ASN A 906 0.46 -26.03 20.12
CA ASN A 906 0.84 -27.22 19.38
C ASN A 906 2.05 -27.91 20.01
N ASN A 907 1.95 -29.22 20.26
CA ASN A 907 3.06 -30.03 20.79
C ASN A 907 3.71 -29.46 22.08
N ILE A 908 2.88 -29.14 23.08
CA ILE A 908 3.30 -28.64 24.40
C ILE A 908 3.14 -29.76 25.44
N GLY A 909 4.06 -29.83 26.42
CA GLY A 909 4.08 -30.88 27.45
C GLY A 909 3.23 -30.62 28.69
N TRP A 910 2.29 -29.69 28.63
CA TRP A 910 1.34 -29.39 29.72
C TRP A 910 0.48 -30.62 30.05
N LYS A 911 0.15 -30.79 31.34
CA LYS A 911 -0.62 -31.94 31.84
C LYS A 911 -2.06 -31.54 32.15
N ASP A 912 -2.25 -30.34 32.69
CA ASP A 912 -3.56 -29.74 32.94
C ASP A 912 -3.62 -28.34 32.31
N CYS A 913 -4.77 -27.68 32.46
CA CYS A 913 -5.00 -26.34 31.93
C CYS A 913 -6.03 -25.61 32.79
N ASN A 914 -5.81 -25.65 34.10
CA ASN A 914 -6.83 -25.27 35.09
C ASN A 914 -7.24 -23.79 34.98
N TRP A 915 -6.35 -22.93 34.48
CA TRP A 915 -6.64 -21.51 34.23
C TRP A 915 -7.58 -21.26 33.04
N LEU A 916 -7.77 -22.23 32.13
CA LEU A 916 -8.70 -22.11 30.99
C LEU A 916 -10.18 -22.04 31.42
N GLN A 917 -10.52 -22.43 32.66
CA GLN A 917 -11.89 -22.35 33.17
C GLN A 917 -12.44 -20.92 33.26
N GLY A 918 -11.57 -19.90 33.24
CA GLY A 918 -11.92 -18.48 33.29
C GLY A 918 -11.93 -17.74 31.94
N ILE A 919 -11.69 -18.43 30.82
CA ILE A 919 -11.65 -17.80 29.49
C ILE A 919 -13.06 -17.45 29.00
N SER A 920 -13.22 -16.25 28.43
CA SER A 920 -14.49 -15.83 27.82
C SER A 920 -14.88 -16.75 26.64
N ASN A 921 -16.18 -16.98 26.44
CA ASN A 921 -16.71 -17.78 25.32
C ASN A 921 -16.37 -17.23 23.91
N TYR A 922 -15.65 -16.10 23.81
CA TYR A 922 -15.26 -15.45 22.56
C TYR A 922 -13.80 -15.71 22.16
N CYS A 923 -13.01 -16.43 22.98
CA CYS A 923 -11.63 -16.76 22.66
C CYS A 923 -11.54 -17.90 21.63
N ASN A 924 -10.80 -17.69 20.55
CA ASN A 924 -10.56 -18.71 19.52
C ASN A 924 -9.39 -19.60 19.95
N ILE A 925 -9.71 -20.83 20.37
CA ILE A 925 -8.75 -21.80 20.91
C ILE A 925 -8.47 -22.88 19.86
N SER A 926 -7.18 -23.07 19.52
CA SER A 926 -6.69 -24.19 18.72
C SER A 926 -5.61 -24.94 19.49
N ILE A 927 -5.91 -26.18 19.89
CA ILE A 927 -4.95 -27.07 20.56
C ILE A 927 -4.71 -28.28 19.66
N ARG A 928 -3.45 -28.58 19.36
CA ARG A 928 -3.04 -29.68 18.47
C ARG A 928 -1.89 -30.47 19.09
N ASN A 929 -1.86 -31.78 18.84
CA ASN A 929 -0.75 -32.66 19.21
C ASN A 929 -0.28 -32.62 20.69
N CYS A 930 -1.14 -32.20 21.64
CA CYS A 930 -0.83 -32.19 23.07
C CYS A 930 -1.44 -33.43 23.74
N GLN A 931 -0.71 -34.56 23.72
CA GLN A 931 -1.25 -35.87 24.11
C GLN A 931 -1.57 -36.01 25.62
N ASN A 932 -0.90 -35.21 26.46
CA ASN A 932 -1.03 -35.28 27.91
C ASN A 932 -2.01 -34.26 28.51
N LEU A 933 -2.63 -33.42 27.69
CA LEU A 933 -3.43 -32.30 28.16
C LEU A 933 -4.87 -32.72 28.50
N ASN A 934 -5.20 -32.77 29.80
CA ASN A 934 -6.59 -32.92 30.24
C ASN A 934 -7.32 -31.57 30.14
N TYR A 935 -8.13 -31.41 29.10
CA TYR A 935 -8.98 -30.22 28.91
C TYR A 935 -10.47 -30.58 28.97
N PRO A 936 -11.32 -29.85 29.73
CA PRO A 936 -12.75 -30.06 29.69
C PRO A 936 -13.29 -29.72 28.29
N ARG A 937 -13.59 -30.74 27.49
CA ARG A 937 -14.44 -30.59 26.30
C ARG A 937 -15.82 -30.12 26.76
N ARG A 938 -16.08 -28.80 26.75
CA ARG A 938 -17.46 -28.28 26.83
C ARG A 938 -18.18 -28.65 25.53
N HIS A 939 -19.34 -29.28 25.68
CA HIS A 939 -20.32 -29.56 24.63
C HIS A 939 -20.86 -28.29 23.99
#